data_AF-A0A2V8AJR4-F1
#
_entry.id   AF-A0A2V8AJR4-F1
#
_cell.length_a   1.000
_cell.length_b   1.000
_cell.length_c   1.000
_cell.angle_alpha   90.00
_cell.angle_beta   90.00
_cell.angle_gamma   90.00
#
_symmetry.space_group_name_H-M   'P 1'
#
loop_
_entity.id
_entity.type
_entity.pdbx_description
1 polymer ?
#
loop_
_entity_poly.entity_id
_entity_poly.type
_entity_poly.pdbx_seq_one_letter_code
_entity_poly.pdbx_strand_id
1 'polypeptide(L)'
;MDLISGSVDQRSSSEAKIALFRSLFRGRDDVYPRRFESRKTGKAGYAPACANEWVRGVCEKPRIKCAECPNRRFLPVTDDVIRWHLSGHDAEGQPFVAGVYPLLQDETCFFLAVDFDKAGWREDAAAFLEACWHLNLPAAVERSRSGRGAHVWFFFEEAIPATLARRLGSHVLTETMEGRPDIGLDSYDRLFPNQDTMPQGGFGNLIALPLQRAARKQDNTVFLDGGFVPWPDQWAFLAGVRKIGRPQIEQIVEDAERRGRILGVRLPPQDDGDTEPWTASPSRHRRESPIVGELPPTLELVLGNQIYIAKEGLHPGLRNRLLRLAAFQNPEFYKAQAMRLSTYNKPRVVACAEDLPRHIGLPRGCLDDVRKTLSDVAVHVAIRDERHDGNRLEVKFQGELRNEQKAAADAMLRHETGVLAATTAFGKTVVAAWLIAQRGVNTLVLVHRRQLLDQWVERLSTFLDTAAKSIGRIGGGRNRPTGKIDVGIIQSLVRRGVVDDRVADYGHVIVDECHHLSAHSFEQVIHQAKARFVVGLSATVARKDGHHPIIFMQCGPVRHQVSARAQAASRPFEHFVLVQPTSFQPTRDPDPDKRVEFQTLYQELVDDEARTRRICEDVLDSVRNGRSPLILTERNEHLDCFERELASRVHHVVVLRAGMGKKQRQAVNERLAAIPREEGRIIVATGKYVGEGFDDPRLDTLFLTLPVSWRGTVAQYAGRLHRLYDGKRQVRIYDYADLNVPMLARMFDRRCRGYEAIGYTILLPASAIPGWPADVVLPSDPVWKRDYSGSVRRLIRDGVDTPLASLFVHAARAMPEDAEGAARARSATEAFLYRRLDTLAETNGRFRLNVPLPIPFDGFGTLEVDLLCAHARVAIELDGGQHLADPIAYRRDRRKDQLLQENGYFVLRFLAEDVGKELDAVLDAILRVLARRRQSATRAEPLKFVRQGG
;
A
#
# COMPACT_ATOMS: atom_id res chain seq x y z
N MET A 1 -30.49 10.43 43.78
CA MET A 1 -30.21 11.54 44.71
C MET A 1 -30.65 12.81 44.03
N ASP A 2 -31.79 13.32 44.51
CA ASP A 2 -32.56 14.42 43.94
C ASP A 2 -31.89 15.81 44.08
N LEU A 3 -32.41 16.75 43.29
CA LEU A 3 -32.34 18.22 43.40
C LEU A 3 -31.06 18.94 42.93
N ILE A 4 -31.02 19.27 41.63
CA ILE A 4 -30.60 20.62 41.19
C ILE A 4 -31.61 21.10 40.14
N SER A 5 -32.81 21.47 40.59
CA SER A 5 -33.86 22.12 39.77
C SER A 5 -33.82 23.65 39.94
N GLY A 6 -32.63 24.23 39.93
CA GLY A 6 -32.40 25.68 39.88
C GLY A 6 -31.26 25.96 38.90
N SER A 7 -31.43 26.93 38.00
CA SER A 7 -30.36 27.30 37.06
C SER A 7 -29.16 27.83 37.84
N VAL A 8 -28.02 27.16 37.73
CA VAL A 8 -26.77 27.59 38.38
C VAL A 8 -26.30 28.90 37.75
N ASP A 9 -26.03 29.89 38.59
CA ASP A 9 -25.61 31.23 38.21
C ASP A 9 -24.36 31.68 39.00
N GLN A 10 -23.89 32.91 38.79
CA GLN A 10 -22.73 33.44 39.50
C GLN A 10 -22.91 33.54 41.02
N ARG A 11 -24.15 33.52 41.54
CA ARG A 11 -24.47 33.60 42.98
C ARG A 11 -24.61 32.22 43.63
N SER A 12 -24.71 31.17 42.83
CA SER A 12 -24.81 29.78 43.28
C SER A 12 -23.57 29.32 44.05
N SER A 13 -23.72 28.27 44.86
CA SER A 13 -22.64 27.70 45.67
C SER A 13 -21.47 27.18 44.82
N SER A 14 -20.29 27.08 45.44
CA SER A 14 -19.11 26.55 44.75
C SER A 14 -19.31 25.09 44.33
N GLU A 15 -20.02 24.32 45.15
CA GLU A 15 -20.36 22.92 44.90
C GLU A 15 -21.26 22.79 43.67
N ALA A 16 -22.30 23.61 43.55
CA ALA A 16 -23.21 23.60 42.40
C ALA A 16 -22.49 23.97 41.09
N LYS A 17 -21.58 24.96 41.14
CA LYS A 17 -20.74 25.36 39.99
C LYS A 17 -19.77 24.27 39.55
N ILE A 18 -19.12 23.60 40.51
CA ILE A 18 -18.21 22.48 40.23
C ILE A 18 -18.99 21.31 39.62
N ALA A 19 -20.16 20.97 40.17
CA ALA A 19 -21.02 19.93 39.64
C ALA A 19 -21.44 20.22 38.18
N LEU A 20 -21.90 21.44 37.89
CA LEU A 20 -22.23 21.87 36.53
C LEU A 20 -21.01 21.75 35.60
N PHE A 21 -19.86 22.27 36.01
CA PHE A 21 -18.63 22.25 35.21
C PHE A 21 -18.20 20.82 34.84
N ARG A 22 -18.23 19.91 35.82
CA ARG A 22 -17.91 18.49 35.62
C ARG A 22 -18.92 17.77 34.71
N SER A 23 -20.18 18.22 34.70
CA SER A 23 -21.23 17.64 33.85
C SER A 23 -21.06 17.95 32.36
N LEU A 24 -20.30 19.02 32.03
CA LEU A 24 -20.05 19.47 30.67
C LEU A 24 -18.64 19.07 30.19
N PHE A 25 -17.60 19.38 30.96
CA PHE A 25 -16.21 19.11 30.59
C PHE A 25 -15.74 17.72 31.06
N ARG A 26 -16.53 16.70 30.75
CA ARG A 26 -16.28 15.32 31.16
C ARG A 26 -15.30 14.63 30.20
N GLY A 27 -14.28 13.99 30.76
CA GLY A 27 -13.30 13.19 30.03
C GLY A 27 -12.85 12.03 30.90
N ARG A 28 -11.56 11.67 30.85
CA ARG A 28 -10.99 10.67 31.75
C ARG A 28 -11.04 11.13 33.20
N ASP A 29 -11.66 10.31 34.05
CA ASP A 29 -11.75 10.54 35.50
C ASP A 29 -10.52 10.00 36.27
N ASP A 30 -9.74 9.10 35.67
CA ASP A 30 -8.59 8.44 36.29
C ASP A 30 -7.28 9.23 36.20
N VAL A 31 -7.22 10.24 35.33
CA VAL A 31 -6.03 11.09 35.14
C VAL A 31 -6.39 12.44 34.53
N TYR A 32 -5.74 13.52 34.99
CA TYR A 32 -5.80 14.84 34.35
C TYR A 32 -4.40 15.38 34.01
N PRO A 33 -4.28 16.19 32.94
CA PRO A 33 -3.07 16.95 32.67
C PRO A 33 -3.01 18.22 33.53
N ARG A 34 -1.88 18.46 34.19
CA ARG A 34 -1.56 19.69 34.93
C ARG A 34 -0.58 20.54 34.10
N ARG A 35 -0.84 21.85 34.03
CA ARG A 35 0.08 22.80 33.42
C ARG A 35 1.31 22.99 34.31
N PHE A 36 2.49 22.99 33.70
CA PHE A 36 3.74 23.34 34.36
C PHE A 36 4.48 24.43 33.57
N GLU A 37 5.38 25.12 34.26
CA GLU A 37 6.28 26.11 33.66
C GLU A 37 7.70 25.83 34.14
N SER A 38 8.60 25.56 33.19
CA SER A 38 9.98 25.18 33.51
C SER A 38 10.78 26.41 33.95
N ARG A 39 11.14 26.48 35.24
CA ARG A 39 12.01 27.54 35.78
C ARG A 39 13.39 27.64 35.09
N LYS A 40 13.86 26.56 34.45
CA LYS A 40 15.17 26.52 33.74
C LYS A 40 15.11 26.98 32.29
N THR A 41 13.98 26.80 31.60
CA THR A 41 13.89 27.02 30.14
C THR A 41 12.82 28.03 29.73
N GLY A 42 11.99 28.49 30.68
CA GLY A 42 10.84 29.36 30.41
C GLY A 42 9.72 28.70 29.61
N LYS A 43 9.86 27.43 29.20
CA LYS A 43 8.84 26.71 28.43
C LYS A 43 7.70 26.24 29.33
N ALA A 44 6.47 26.54 28.91
CA ALA A 44 5.25 26.05 29.53
C ALA A 44 4.69 24.85 28.76
N GLY A 45 4.08 23.91 29.46
CA GLY A 45 3.46 22.71 28.86
C GLY A 45 2.47 22.04 29.81
N TYR A 46 1.90 20.92 29.37
CA TYR A 46 1.03 20.08 30.18
C TYR A 46 1.66 18.70 30.37
N ALA A 47 1.50 18.13 31.57
CA ALA A 47 1.93 16.78 31.90
C ALA A 47 0.86 16.06 32.71
N PRO A 48 0.71 14.73 32.59
CA PRO A 48 -0.25 13.98 33.42
C PRO A 48 0.14 14.07 34.90
N ALA A 49 -0.83 14.40 35.74
CA ALA A 49 -0.67 14.49 37.19
C ALA A 49 -0.42 13.10 37.78
N CYS A 50 0.71 12.93 38.46
CA CYS A 50 1.15 11.66 39.02
C CYS A 50 1.64 11.87 40.46
N ALA A 51 1.19 11.02 41.39
CA ALA A 51 1.64 11.07 42.79
C ALA A 51 3.14 10.78 42.94
N ASN A 52 3.71 10.00 42.02
CA ASN A 52 5.12 9.64 42.02
C ASN A 52 5.99 10.66 41.24
N GLU A 53 5.42 11.80 40.83
CA GLU A 53 6.14 12.79 40.04
C GLU A 53 7.36 13.35 40.81
N TRP A 54 8.55 13.31 40.20
CA TRP A 54 9.83 13.75 40.78
C TRP A 54 10.33 12.99 42.02
N VAL A 55 9.71 11.85 42.37
CA VAL A 55 10.22 10.97 43.43
C VAL A 55 11.50 10.27 42.96
N ARG A 56 12.64 10.60 43.60
CA ARG A 56 13.98 10.09 43.25
C ARG A 56 14.03 8.56 43.41
N GLY A 57 14.43 7.86 42.35
CA GLY A 57 14.48 6.39 42.31
C GLY A 57 13.18 5.70 41.89
N VAL A 58 12.07 6.44 41.73
CA VAL A 58 10.77 5.90 41.29
C VAL A 58 10.33 6.50 39.95
N CYS A 59 10.50 7.81 39.78
CA CYS A 59 10.16 8.53 38.55
C CYS A 59 11.43 9.00 37.82
N GLU A 60 11.61 8.52 36.59
CA GLU A 60 12.80 8.79 35.79
C GLU A 60 12.63 9.93 34.78
N LYS A 61 11.71 10.88 35.01
CA LYS A 61 11.60 12.06 34.14
C LYS A 61 12.93 12.84 34.13
N PRO A 62 13.44 13.29 32.97
CA PRO A 62 12.82 13.26 31.63
C PRO A 62 13.24 12.07 30.74
N ARG A 63 13.94 11.05 31.27
CA ARG A 63 14.50 9.93 30.47
C ARG A 63 13.41 9.02 29.90
N ILE A 64 12.29 8.84 30.60
CA ILE A 64 11.16 7.98 30.20
C ILE A 64 9.86 8.81 30.11
N LYS A 65 9.00 8.52 29.14
CA LYS A 65 7.66 9.13 29.01
C LYS A 65 6.70 8.53 30.03
N CYS A 66 5.77 9.33 30.57
CA CYS A 66 4.77 8.82 31.53
C CYS A 66 3.90 7.67 30.99
N ALA A 67 3.69 7.60 29.68
CA ALA A 67 2.95 6.53 29.02
C ALA A 67 3.67 5.16 29.10
N GLU A 68 5.00 5.17 29.26
CA GLU A 68 5.87 3.99 29.25
C GLU A 68 6.43 3.69 30.67
N CYS A 69 6.06 4.48 31.68
CA CYS A 69 6.56 4.35 33.04
C CYS A 69 5.85 3.21 33.80
N PRO A 70 6.57 2.18 34.31
CA PRO A 70 5.96 1.09 35.07
C PRO A 70 5.50 1.50 36.47
N ASN A 71 6.10 2.54 37.06
CA ASN A 71 5.81 3.03 38.41
C ASN A 71 4.79 4.18 38.45
N ARG A 72 3.88 4.26 37.48
CA ARG A 72 2.92 5.36 37.36
C ARG A 72 1.77 5.24 38.37
N ARG A 73 1.49 6.32 39.10
CA ARG A 73 0.34 6.45 40.01
C ARG A 73 -0.40 7.74 39.71
N PHE A 74 -1.33 7.69 38.76
CA PHE A 74 -2.07 8.87 38.33
C PHE A 74 -3.08 9.33 39.38
N LEU A 75 -3.31 10.65 39.41
CA LEU A 75 -4.27 11.26 40.31
C LEU A 75 -5.62 11.41 39.60
N PRO A 76 -6.73 10.97 40.21
CA PRO A 76 -8.06 11.09 39.62
C PRO A 76 -8.56 12.53 39.65
N VAL A 77 -9.56 12.83 38.84
CA VAL A 77 -10.20 14.15 38.78
C VAL A 77 -11.22 14.29 39.91
N THR A 78 -10.83 14.93 41.02
CA THR A 78 -11.72 15.22 42.16
C THR A 78 -12.36 16.61 42.07
N ASP A 79 -13.35 16.89 42.91
CA ASP A 79 -13.95 18.23 43.01
C ASP A 79 -12.92 19.27 43.45
N ASP A 80 -11.94 18.88 44.26
CA ASP A 80 -10.82 19.74 44.66
C ASP A 80 -9.96 20.14 43.45
N VAL A 81 -9.70 19.23 42.51
CA VAL A 81 -8.95 19.54 41.27
C VAL A 81 -9.66 20.62 40.46
N ILE A 82 -10.98 20.54 40.34
CA ILE A 82 -11.78 21.55 39.62
C ILE A 82 -11.81 22.86 40.41
N ARG A 83 -11.95 22.80 41.73
CA ARG A 83 -11.88 23.98 42.61
C ARG A 83 -10.54 24.71 42.44
N TRP A 84 -9.43 23.98 42.45
CA TRP A 84 -8.08 24.52 42.25
C TRP A 84 -7.89 25.15 40.87
N HIS A 85 -8.46 24.54 39.82
CA HIS A 85 -8.43 25.12 38.47
C HIS A 85 -9.19 26.45 38.41
N LEU A 86 -10.41 26.50 38.97
CA LEU A 86 -11.27 27.69 38.94
C LEU A 86 -10.77 28.81 39.88
N SER A 87 -10.12 28.47 41.00
CA SER A 87 -9.48 29.42 41.92
C SER A 87 -8.08 29.84 41.45
N GLY A 88 -7.46 29.04 40.59
CA GLY A 88 -6.11 29.21 40.04
C GLY A 88 -4.98 28.74 40.94
N HIS A 89 -5.27 28.13 42.11
CA HIS A 89 -4.26 27.70 43.08
C HIS A 89 -4.62 26.35 43.71
N ASP A 90 -3.61 25.51 43.96
CA ASP A 90 -3.78 24.24 44.71
C ASP A 90 -3.84 24.44 46.23
N ALA A 91 -3.93 23.35 46.99
CA ALA A 91 -4.03 23.38 48.46
C ALA A 91 -2.81 24.05 49.11
N GLU A 92 -1.64 24.01 48.45
CA GLU A 92 -0.39 24.62 48.88
C GLU A 92 -0.20 26.06 48.36
N GLY A 93 -1.22 26.63 47.71
CA GLY A 93 -1.21 27.99 47.18
C GLY A 93 -0.36 28.18 45.91
N GLN A 94 0.06 27.09 45.25
CA GLN A 94 0.81 27.17 44.00
C GLN A 94 -0.12 27.35 42.79
N PRO A 95 0.33 28.05 41.72
CA PRO A 95 -0.46 28.20 40.51
C PRO A 95 -0.91 26.86 39.92
N PHE A 96 -2.21 26.75 39.67
CA PHE A 96 -2.84 25.50 39.22
C PHE A 96 -3.74 25.73 38.01
N VAL A 97 -3.49 24.96 36.95
CA VAL A 97 -4.34 24.89 35.75
C VAL A 97 -4.41 23.43 35.30
N ALA A 98 -5.58 22.83 35.43
CA ALA A 98 -5.89 21.53 34.84
C ALA A 98 -6.32 21.65 33.37
N GLY A 99 -6.10 20.57 32.61
CA GLY A 99 -6.80 20.27 31.36
C GLY A 99 -7.62 18.98 31.49
N VAL A 100 -8.04 18.43 30.37
CA VAL A 100 -8.83 17.20 30.29
C VAL A 100 -8.37 16.32 29.12
N TYR A 101 -8.42 15.01 29.31
CA TYR A 101 -8.31 14.03 28.22
C TYR A 101 -9.72 13.62 27.78
N PRO A 102 -10.20 14.05 26.59
CA PRO A 102 -11.58 13.85 26.14
C PRO A 102 -11.89 12.43 25.69
N LEU A 103 -10.87 11.66 25.27
CA LEU A 103 -11.04 10.27 24.82
C LEU A 103 -11.03 9.32 26.02
N LEU A 104 -12.14 8.60 26.21
CA LEU A 104 -12.29 7.58 27.25
C LEU A 104 -11.60 6.27 26.84
N GLN A 105 -11.41 5.37 27.81
CA GLN A 105 -10.72 4.09 27.58
C GLN A 105 -11.48 3.15 26.63
N ASP A 106 -12.80 3.30 26.54
CA ASP A 106 -13.70 2.58 25.63
C ASP A 106 -13.84 3.26 24.26
N GLU A 107 -12.97 4.22 23.93
CA GLU A 107 -12.94 4.94 22.65
C GLU A 107 -14.16 5.86 22.42
N THR A 108 -14.87 6.22 23.49
CA THR A 108 -15.98 7.19 23.48
C THR A 108 -15.56 8.58 24.00
N CYS A 109 -16.42 9.59 23.84
CA CYS A 109 -16.23 10.94 24.37
C CYS A 109 -17.57 11.63 24.71
N PHE A 110 -17.54 12.58 25.65
CA PHE A 110 -18.71 13.38 26.07
C PHE A 110 -18.83 14.76 25.41
N PHE A 111 -17.77 15.19 24.71
CA PHE A 111 -17.78 16.44 23.97
C PHE A 111 -16.85 16.37 22.76
N LEU A 112 -17.08 17.27 21.81
CA LEU A 112 -16.19 17.56 20.71
C LEU A 112 -15.79 19.04 20.78
N ALA A 113 -14.50 19.36 20.74
CA ALA A 113 -14.02 20.73 20.64
C ALA A 113 -13.28 20.97 19.32
N VAL A 114 -13.49 22.12 18.70
CA VAL A 114 -12.86 22.55 17.45
C VAL A 114 -11.95 23.73 17.74
N ASP A 115 -10.68 23.61 17.39
CA ASP A 115 -9.62 24.57 17.70
C ASP A 115 -9.40 25.52 16.53
N PHE A 116 -9.58 26.83 16.75
CA PHE A 116 -9.33 27.90 15.80
C PHE A 116 -8.24 28.84 16.34
N ASP A 117 -7.06 28.82 15.73
CA ASP A 117 -5.88 29.59 16.09
C ASP A 117 -5.32 30.31 14.85
N LYS A 118 -4.77 31.54 14.99
CA LYS A 118 -4.13 32.43 13.96
C LYS A 118 -5.01 33.63 13.55
N ALA A 119 -4.55 34.38 12.54
CA ALA A 119 -5.29 35.52 11.97
C ALA A 119 -6.58 35.02 11.30
N GLY A 120 -7.67 35.80 11.39
CA GLY A 120 -8.97 35.43 10.83
C GLY A 120 -9.83 34.49 11.68
N TRP A 121 -9.39 34.15 12.91
CA TRP A 121 -10.10 33.17 13.75
C TRP A 121 -11.54 33.55 14.08
N ARG A 122 -11.86 34.84 14.14
CA ARG A 122 -13.22 35.31 14.46
C ARG A 122 -14.15 35.04 13.30
N GLU A 123 -13.71 35.36 12.10
CA GLU A 123 -14.43 35.15 10.86
C GLU A 123 -14.66 33.66 10.61
N ASP A 124 -13.62 32.82 10.80
CA ASP A 124 -13.68 31.37 10.64
C ASP A 124 -14.60 30.72 11.69
N ALA A 125 -14.46 31.10 12.96
CA ALA A 125 -15.32 30.58 14.03
C ALA A 125 -16.78 31.04 13.85
N ALA A 126 -17.01 32.26 13.38
CA ALA A 126 -18.36 32.77 13.09
C ALA A 126 -19.03 31.97 11.97
N ALA A 127 -18.30 31.73 10.87
CA ALA A 127 -18.78 30.91 9.76
C ALA A 127 -19.05 29.46 10.20
N PHE A 128 -18.22 28.92 11.08
CA PHE A 128 -18.44 27.60 11.66
C PHE A 128 -19.70 27.55 12.54
N LEU A 129 -19.94 28.55 13.37
CA LEU A 129 -21.15 28.68 14.19
C LEU A 129 -22.41 28.86 13.32
N GLU A 130 -22.33 29.59 12.22
CA GLU A 130 -23.40 29.74 11.23
C GLU A 130 -23.78 28.37 10.62
N ALA A 131 -22.79 27.57 10.22
CA ALA A 131 -23.03 26.21 9.74
C ALA A 131 -23.65 25.29 10.83
N CYS A 132 -23.21 25.42 12.08
CA CYS A 132 -23.82 24.71 13.21
C CYS A 132 -25.30 25.08 13.36
N TRP A 133 -25.63 26.36 13.26
CA TRP A 133 -27.00 26.86 13.37
C TRP A 133 -27.90 26.31 12.26
N HIS A 134 -27.42 26.27 11.00
CA HIS A 134 -28.14 25.66 9.88
C HIS A 134 -28.41 24.17 10.06
N LEU A 135 -27.49 23.45 10.73
CA LEU A 135 -27.65 22.03 11.05
C LEU A 135 -28.40 21.79 12.37
N ASN A 136 -28.92 22.85 13.00
CA ASN A 136 -29.59 22.80 14.30
C ASN A 136 -28.74 22.14 15.39
N LEU A 137 -27.43 22.42 15.39
CA LEU A 137 -26.45 21.93 16.34
C LEU A 137 -26.12 23.02 17.38
N PRO A 138 -26.40 22.81 18.67
CA PRO A 138 -25.98 23.75 19.71
C PRO A 138 -24.46 23.69 19.90
N ALA A 139 -23.80 24.83 19.75
CA ALA A 139 -22.36 24.98 19.91
C ALA A 139 -22.04 26.17 20.83
N ALA A 140 -21.03 26.03 21.68
CA ALA A 140 -20.56 27.08 22.58
C ALA A 140 -19.15 27.54 22.18
N VAL A 141 -18.92 28.85 22.04
CA VAL A 141 -17.61 29.40 21.67
C VAL A 141 -16.88 29.95 22.90
N GLU A 142 -15.66 29.49 23.11
CA GLU A 142 -14.74 29.95 24.16
C GLU A 142 -13.57 30.69 23.52
N ARG A 143 -13.19 31.85 24.06
CA ARG A 143 -11.96 32.53 23.65
C ARG A 143 -10.73 31.78 24.17
N SER A 144 -9.74 31.54 23.31
CA SER A 144 -8.51 30.86 23.72
C SER A 144 -7.72 31.65 24.78
N ARG A 145 -6.80 30.97 25.45
CA ARG A 145 -6.00 31.57 26.53
C ARG A 145 -5.14 32.76 26.08
N SER A 146 -4.68 32.77 24.82
CA SER A 146 -3.86 33.85 24.26
C SER A 146 -4.69 35.05 23.80
N GLY A 147 -6.02 34.90 23.71
CA GLY A 147 -6.93 35.87 23.11
C GLY A 147 -6.86 35.93 21.58
N ARG A 148 -6.03 35.10 20.94
CA ARG A 148 -5.78 35.07 19.48
C ARG A 148 -6.30 33.78 18.81
N GLY A 149 -7.36 33.21 19.39
CA GLY A 149 -8.03 32.02 18.90
C GLY A 149 -9.32 31.75 19.68
N ALA A 150 -10.02 30.68 19.31
CA ALA A 150 -11.21 30.20 20.00
C ALA A 150 -11.36 28.68 19.92
N HIS A 151 -12.05 28.13 20.90
CA HIS A 151 -12.53 26.74 20.87
C HIS A 151 -14.05 26.73 20.72
N VAL A 152 -14.57 25.96 19.77
CA VAL A 152 -16.00 25.71 19.62
C VAL A 152 -16.34 24.34 20.18
N TRP A 153 -17.24 24.29 21.17
CA TRP A 153 -17.57 23.10 21.96
C TRP A 153 -18.97 22.57 21.61
N PHE A 154 -19.06 21.26 21.40
CA PHE A 154 -20.29 20.48 21.34
C PHE A 154 -20.34 19.54 22.54
N PHE A 155 -21.46 19.50 23.26
CA PHE A 155 -21.63 18.63 24.42
C PHE A 155 -22.66 17.55 24.13
N PHE A 156 -22.40 16.32 24.56
CA PHE A 156 -23.27 15.17 24.30
C PHE A 156 -24.03 14.75 25.55
N GLU A 157 -25.25 14.25 25.37
CA GLU A 157 -26.08 13.74 26.48
C GLU A 157 -25.48 12.48 27.11
N GLU A 158 -24.90 11.63 26.25
CA GLU A 158 -24.24 10.39 26.61
C GLU A 158 -22.85 10.29 25.96
N ALA A 159 -22.04 9.32 26.39
CA ALA A 159 -20.76 9.06 25.75
C ALA A 159 -20.99 8.43 24.37
N ILE A 160 -20.51 9.08 23.31
CA ILE A 160 -20.64 8.60 21.94
C ILE A 160 -19.27 8.15 21.41
N PRO A 161 -19.22 7.24 20.41
CA PRO A 161 -17.96 6.87 19.77
C PRO A 161 -17.21 8.10 19.25
N ALA A 162 -15.91 8.21 19.54
CA ALA A 162 -15.09 9.34 19.09
C ALA A 162 -15.07 9.46 17.56
N THR A 163 -15.19 8.33 16.85
CA THR A 163 -15.37 8.26 15.40
C THR A 163 -16.59 9.05 14.92
N LEU A 164 -17.73 8.86 15.59
CA LEU A 164 -19.00 9.50 15.26
C LEU A 164 -18.92 11.01 15.53
N ALA A 165 -18.40 11.40 16.70
CA ALA A 165 -18.18 12.81 17.05
C ALA A 165 -17.29 13.53 16.01
N ARG A 166 -16.20 12.87 15.59
CA ARG A 166 -15.29 13.44 14.59
C ARG A 166 -15.88 13.49 13.18
N ARG A 167 -16.73 12.54 12.80
CA ARG A 167 -17.49 12.59 11.53
C ARG A 167 -18.43 13.79 11.53
N LEU A 168 -19.16 14.03 12.63
CA LEU A 168 -19.98 15.22 12.81
C LEU A 168 -19.16 16.50 12.60
N GLY A 169 -18.06 16.67 13.35
CA GLY A 169 -17.20 17.86 13.20
C GLY A 169 -16.64 18.04 11.79
N SER A 170 -16.27 16.94 11.12
CA SER A 170 -15.79 16.98 9.72
C SER A 170 -16.88 17.40 8.74
N HIS A 171 -18.12 16.97 8.98
CA HIS A 171 -19.27 17.36 8.18
C HIS A 171 -19.58 18.85 8.33
N VAL A 172 -19.62 19.37 9.56
CA VAL A 172 -19.84 20.80 9.81
C VAL A 172 -18.76 21.65 9.14
N LEU A 173 -17.47 21.26 9.27
CA LEU A 173 -16.38 21.94 8.57
C LEU A 173 -16.58 21.97 7.05
N THR A 174 -17.09 20.88 6.48
CA THR A 174 -17.36 20.80 5.04
C THR A 174 -18.51 21.73 4.63
N GLU A 175 -19.60 21.77 5.39
CA GLU A 175 -20.71 22.70 5.14
C GLU A 175 -20.26 24.17 5.29
N THR A 176 -19.40 24.49 6.27
CA THR A 176 -18.81 25.82 6.41
C THR A 176 -18.03 26.24 5.16
N MET A 177 -17.21 25.34 4.60
CA MET A 177 -16.44 25.60 3.38
C MET A 177 -17.31 25.70 2.12
N GLU A 178 -18.47 25.05 2.10
CA GLU A 178 -19.45 25.15 1.00
C GLU A 178 -20.26 26.46 1.06
N GLY A 179 -20.61 26.93 2.26
CA GLY A 179 -21.35 28.18 2.47
C GLY A 179 -20.53 29.45 2.26
N ARG A 180 -19.22 29.44 2.53
CA ARG A 180 -18.31 30.59 2.32
C ARG A 180 -16.91 30.19 1.81
N PRO A 181 -16.74 29.89 0.50
CA PRO A 181 -15.44 29.48 -0.04
C PRO A 181 -14.39 30.60 -0.17
N ASP A 182 -14.77 31.86 0.08
CA ASP A 182 -13.82 32.99 0.11
C ASP A 182 -12.99 33.05 1.40
N ILE A 183 -13.47 32.38 2.46
CA ILE A 183 -12.78 32.26 3.73
C ILE A 183 -12.13 30.88 3.75
N GLY A 184 -10.84 30.80 3.44
CA GLY A 184 -10.05 29.62 3.80
C GLY A 184 -10.12 29.48 5.32
N LEU A 185 -10.48 28.31 5.84
CA LEU A 185 -10.44 28.01 7.28
C LEU A 185 -8.97 27.90 7.75
N ASP A 186 -8.17 28.94 7.51
CA ASP A 186 -6.74 28.98 7.74
C ASP A 186 -6.42 28.99 9.24
N SER A 187 -7.39 29.46 10.04
CA SER A 187 -7.29 29.43 11.49
C SER A 187 -7.69 28.07 12.09
N TYR A 188 -8.35 27.17 11.37
CA TYR A 188 -8.64 25.84 11.90
C TYR A 188 -7.34 25.05 12.15
N ASP A 189 -7.14 24.56 13.39
CA ASP A 189 -6.00 23.70 13.76
C ASP A 189 -6.42 22.22 13.82
N ARG A 190 -7.37 21.85 14.70
CA ARG A 190 -7.75 20.45 14.95
C ARG A 190 -9.08 20.26 15.70
N LEU A 191 -9.54 19.01 15.73
CA LEU A 191 -10.65 18.54 16.57
C LEU A 191 -10.13 17.84 17.83
N PHE A 192 -10.87 17.91 18.94
CA PHE A 192 -10.64 17.17 20.18
C PHE A 192 -11.89 16.38 20.57
N PRO A 193 -11.82 15.04 20.68
CA PRO A 193 -10.65 14.20 20.44
C PRO A 193 -10.19 14.24 18.98
N ASN A 194 -8.87 14.21 18.76
CA ASN A 194 -8.26 14.18 17.42
C ASN A 194 -8.04 12.75 16.89
N GLN A 195 -8.34 11.74 17.72
CA GLN A 195 -8.12 10.31 17.47
C GLN A 195 -9.45 9.57 17.64
N ASP A 196 -9.65 8.54 16.82
CA ASP A 196 -10.83 7.65 16.89
C ASP A 196 -10.70 6.56 17.94
N THR A 197 -9.47 6.19 18.29
CA THR A 197 -9.16 5.02 19.10
C THR A 197 -8.00 5.34 20.05
N MET A 198 -7.94 4.62 21.18
CA MET A 198 -6.92 4.87 22.21
C MET A 198 -5.55 4.32 21.76
N PRO A 199 -4.47 5.13 21.78
CA PRO A 199 -3.12 4.64 21.53
C PRO A 199 -2.64 3.70 22.65
N GLN A 200 -1.90 2.64 22.29
CA GLN A 200 -1.41 1.64 23.23
C GLN A 200 -0.57 2.29 24.36
N GLY A 201 -1.03 2.16 25.60
CA GLY A 201 -0.38 2.76 26.78
C GLY A 201 -0.51 4.28 26.93
N GLY A 202 -1.24 4.96 26.03
CA GLY A 202 -1.38 6.42 26.01
C GLY A 202 -2.64 6.97 26.71
N PHE A 203 -2.79 8.30 26.69
CA PHE A 203 -3.88 9.03 27.37
C PHE A 203 -4.88 9.69 26.42
N GLY A 204 -4.69 9.54 25.10
CA GLY A 204 -5.30 10.42 24.10
C GLY A 204 -4.66 11.81 24.09
N ASN A 205 -5.28 12.75 23.39
CA ASN A 205 -4.76 14.12 23.27
C ASN A 205 -5.48 15.03 24.25
N LEU A 206 -4.74 15.95 24.89
CA LEU A 206 -5.32 16.83 25.91
C LEU A 206 -5.82 18.14 25.31
N ILE A 207 -6.86 18.69 25.94
CA ILE A 207 -7.30 20.08 25.77
C ILE A 207 -7.28 20.78 27.14
N ALA A 208 -6.94 22.06 27.18
CA ALA A 208 -6.97 22.84 28.43
C ALA A 208 -8.42 23.11 28.84
N LEU A 209 -8.72 23.10 30.15
CA LEU A 209 -10.05 23.45 30.63
C LEU A 209 -10.28 24.97 30.55
N PRO A 210 -11.53 25.41 30.26
CA PRO A 210 -11.91 26.81 30.21
C PRO A 210 -12.07 27.43 31.60
N LEU A 211 -12.23 28.75 31.68
CA LEU A 211 -12.42 29.55 32.91
C LEU A 211 -11.21 29.59 33.85
N GLN A 212 -10.00 29.61 33.28
CA GLN A 212 -8.74 29.70 34.04
C GLN A 212 -8.63 31.04 34.77
N ARG A 213 -8.50 31.04 36.10
CA ARG A 213 -8.54 32.26 36.93
C ARG A 213 -7.67 33.41 36.42
N ALA A 214 -6.42 33.12 36.01
CA ALA A 214 -5.49 34.14 35.56
C ALA A 214 -5.85 34.72 34.19
N ALA A 215 -6.22 33.88 33.22
CA ALA A 215 -6.62 34.31 31.88
C ALA A 215 -8.00 34.98 31.88
N ARG A 216 -8.92 34.50 32.74
CA ARG A 216 -10.25 35.06 32.95
C ARG A 216 -10.22 36.52 33.41
N LYS A 217 -9.18 36.97 34.12
CA LYS A 217 -9.02 38.40 34.49
C LYS A 217 -8.80 39.31 33.27
N GLN A 218 -8.44 38.74 32.12
CA GLN A 218 -8.19 39.45 30.86
C GLN A 218 -9.26 39.10 29.82
N ASP A 219 -10.43 38.61 30.25
CA ASP A 219 -11.52 38.14 29.38
C ASP A 219 -11.08 37.07 28.35
N ASN A 220 -10.12 36.23 28.74
CA ASN A 220 -9.68 35.05 27.99
C ASN A 220 -10.10 33.77 28.72
N THR A 221 -10.23 32.65 27.99
CA THR A 221 -10.82 31.39 28.50
C THR A 221 -12.26 31.57 29.01
N VAL A 222 -13.02 32.48 28.40
CA VAL A 222 -14.43 32.77 28.72
C VAL A 222 -15.29 32.48 27.50
N PHE A 223 -16.53 32.12 27.74
CA PHE A 223 -17.54 31.89 26.71
C PHE A 223 -18.08 33.22 26.18
N LEU A 224 -18.28 33.27 24.87
CA LEU A 224 -18.70 34.45 24.12
C LEU A 224 -20.11 34.27 23.55
N ASP A 225 -20.79 35.39 23.31
CA ASP A 225 -22.04 35.45 22.55
C ASP A 225 -21.78 35.46 21.02
N GLY A 226 -22.85 35.57 20.22
CA GLY A 226 -22.76 35.64 18.76
C GLY A 226 -22.02 36.87 18.22
N GLY A 227 -21.81 37.90 19.05
CA GLY A 227 -21.00 39.09 18.75
C GLY A 227 -19.54 38.96 19.21
N PHE A 228 -19.11 37.78 19.70
CA PHE A 228 -17.81 37.53 20.31
C PHE A 228 -17.53 38.36 21.58
N VAL A 229 -18.59 38.79 22.26
CA VAL A 229 -18.54 39.50 23.54
C VAL A 229 -18.70 38.50 24.69
N PRO A 230 -17.88 38.57 25.76
CA PRO A 230 -18.02 37.66 26.89
C PRO A 230 -19.39 37.74 27.55
N TRP A 231 -20.00 36.58 27.85
CA TRP A 231 -21.25 36.54 28.61
C TRP A 231 -21.08 37.18 30.00
N PRO A 232 -22.00 38.06 30.45
CA PRO A 232 -21.92 38.68 31.77
C PRO A 232 -21.93 37.66 32.91
N ASP A 233 -22.73 36.61 32.79
CA ASP A 233 -22.75 35.48 33.71
C ASP A 233 -22.40 34.18 32.97
N GLN A 234 -21.15 33.76 33.12
CA GLN A 234 -20.61 32.55 32.52
C GLN A 234 -21.30 31.27 33.04
N TRP A 235 -21.74 31.27 34.30
CA TRP A 235 -22.38 30.10 34.92
C TRP A 235 -23.82 29.94 34.44
N ALA A 236 -24.56 31.04 34.35
CA ALA A 236 -25.91 31.03 33.79
C ALA A 236 -25.91 30.58 32.32
N PHE A 237 -24.91 31.01 31.53
CA PHE A 237 -24.73 30.52 30.16
C PHE A 237 -24.47 29.01 30.13
N LEU A 238 -23.48 28.52 30.89
CA LEU A 238 -23.15 27.10 30.95
C LEU A 238 -24.35 26.23 31.41
N ALA A 239 -25.15 26.72 32.35
CA ALA A 239 -26.37 26.04 32.80
C ALA A 239 -27.43 25.92 31.70
N GLY A 240 -27.43 26.84 30.73
CA GLY A 240 -28.34 26.85 29.58
C GLY A 240 -27.84 26.11 28.34
N VAL A 241 -26.61 25.58 28.35
CA VAL A 241 -26.04 24.86 27.20
C VAL A 241 -26.82 23.55 26.97
N ARG A 242 -27.39 23.42 25.77
CA ARG A 242 -28.10 22.20 25.35
C ARG A 242 -27.08 21.13 24.94
N LYS A 243 -27.30 19.92 25.45
CA LYS A 243 -26.55 18.72 25.04
C LYS A 243 -27.21 18.10 23.81
N ILE A 244 -26.41 17.45 22.98
CA ILE A 244 -26.84 16.82 21.73
C ILE A 244 -27.05 15.32 21.99
N GLY A 245 -28.22 14.82 21.64
CA GLY A 245 -28.54 13.40 21.73
C GLY A 245 -27.87 12.59 20.61
N ARG A 246 -27.48 11.35 20.91
CA ARG A 246 -26.85 10.45 19.93
C ARG A 246 -27.66 10.24 18.65
N PRO A 247 -29.00 10.03 18.67
CA PRO A 247 -29.78 9.83 17.44
C PRO A 247 -29.71 11.00 16.47
N GLN A 248 -29.66 12.24 16.99
CA GLN A 248 -29.53 13.44 16.16
C GLN A 248 -28.18 13.45 15.42
N ILE A 249 -27.11 13.02 16.08
CA ILE A 249 -25.76 12.97 15.50
C ILE A 249 -25.68 11.89 14.43
N GLU A 250 -26.19 10.69 14.71
CA GLU A 250 -26.24 9.59 13.74
C GLU A 250 -27.01 9.99 12.49
N GLN A 251 -28.18 10.62 12.64
CA GLN A 251 -28.98 11.10 11.51
C GLN A 251 -28.23 12.12 10.64
N ILE A 252 -27.58 13.12 11.25
CA ILE A 252 -26.83 14.15 10.52
C ILE A 252 -25.65 13.52 9.75
N VAL A 253 -24.92 12.60 10.39
CA VAL A 253 -23.79 11.92 9.77
C VAL A 253 -24.26 11.00 8.63
N GLU A 254 -25.33 10.23 8.83
CA GLU A 254 -25.90 9.36 7.80
C GLU A 254 -26.44 10.15 6.59
N ASP A 255 -27.09 11.29 6.81
CA ASP A 255 -27.54 12.18 5.74
C ASP A 255 -26.36 12.76 4.95
N ALA A 256 -25.28 13.11 5.62
CA ALA A 256 -24.04 13.57 5.00
C ALA A 256 -23.37 12.46 4.17
N GLU A 257 -23.35 11.22 4.68
CA GLU A 257 -22.80 10.04 3.99
C GLU A 257 -23.64 9.71 2.75
N ARG A 258 -24.97 9.69 2.87
CA ARG A 258 -25.89 9.48 1.73
C ARG A 258 -25.73 10.52 0.63
N ARG A 259 -25.48 11.78 1.00
CA ARG A 259 -25.24 12.89 0.05
C ARG A 259 -23.79 12.94 -0.47
N GLY A 260 -22.90 12.03 -0.03
CA GLY A 260 -21.50 11.98 -0.46
C GLY A 260 -20.66 13.17 0.02
N ARG A 261 -21.11 13.90 1.05
CA ARG A 261 -20.52 15.16 1.52
C ARG A 261 -19.36 14.99 2.50
N ILE A 262 -19.06 13.77 2.95
CA ILE A 262 -18.08 13.59 4.04
C ILE A 262 -16.62 13.82 3.63
N LEU A 263 -16.27 13.88 2.34
CA LEU A 263 -15.02 14.46 1.78
C LEU A 263 -14.90 13.97 0.32
N GLY A 264 -15.57 14.65 -0.61
CA GLY A 264 -15.66 14.32 -2.05
C GLY A 264 -14.35 14.46 -2.84
N VAL A 265 -13.25 13.93 -2.32
CA VAL A 265 -11.89 13.99 -2.87
C VAL A 265 -11.50 12.60 -3.40
N ARG A 266 -10.79 12.55 -4.55
CA ARG A 266 -10.35 11.29 -5.17
C ARG A 266 -9.44 10.50 -4.21
N LEU A 267 -9.76 9.22 -4.00
CA LEU A 267 -8.84 8.25 -3.39
C LEU A 267 -7.69 7.99 -4.39
N PRO A 268 -6.42 8.02 -3.97
CA PRO A 268 -5.34 7.57 -4.83
C PRO A 268 -5.61 6.10 -5.19
N PRO A 269 -5.63 5.73 -6.49
CA PRO A 269 -5.76 4.33 -6.87
C PRO A 269 -4.62 3.53 -6.21
N GLN A 270 -4.98 2.49 -5.46
CA GLN A 270 -4.00 1.55 -4.94
C GLN A 270 -3.65 0.57 -6.05
N ASP A 271 -2.36 0.27 -6.20
CA ASP A 271 -1.87 -0.76 -7.12
C ASP A 271 -1.97 -2.12 -6.43
N ASP A 272 -3.20 -2.51 -6.11
CA ASP A 272 -3.62 -3.85 -5.74
C ASP A 272 -5.03 -4.00 -6.30
N GLY A 273 -5.24 -5.00 -7.17
CA GLY A 273 -6.51 -5.21 -7.83
C GLY A 273 -7.66 -5.15 -6.83
N ASP A 274 -8.53 -4.17 -6.99
CA ASP A 274 -9.79 -4.09 -6.25
C ASP A 274 -10.52 -5.42 -6.45
N THR A 275 -10.54 -6.22 -5.39
CA THR A 275 -11.13 -7.57 -5.36
C THR A 275 -12.64 -7.56 -5.32
N GLU A 276 -13.31 -6.42 -5.48
CA GLU A 276 -14.78 -6.37 -5.43
C GLU A 276 -15.37 -5.46 -6.51
N PRO A 277 -15.27 -5.82 -7.80
CA PRO A 277 -15.91 -5.08 -8.89
C PRO A 277 -17.45 -4.98 -8.75
N TRP A 278 -18.07 -5.80 -7.91
CA TRP A 278 -19.52 -5.81 -7.63
C TRP A 278 -19.99 -4.78 -6.59
N THR A 279 -19.09 -4.07 -5.91
CA THR A 279 -19.46 -2.93 -5.04
C THR A 279 -19.43 -1.58 -5.77
N ALA A 280 -18.89 -1.55 -7.00
CA ALA A 280 -18.91 -0.37 -7.85
C ALA A 280 -20.28 -0.20 -8.53
N SER A 281 -20.84 1.01 -8.51
CA SER A 281 -22.10 1.26 -9.22
C SER A 281 -21.94 0.96 -10.73
N PRO A 282 -22.98 0.42 -11.41
CA PRO A 282 -22.91 0.06 -12.83
C PRO A 282 -22.51 1.21 -13.76
N SER A 283 -22.76 2.46 -13.34
CA SER A 283 -22.43 3.64 -14.13
C SER A 283 -20.97 4.07 -13.99
N ARG A 284 -20.26 3.70 -12.91
CA ARG A 284 -19.00 4.33 -12.45
C ARG A 284 -19.02 5.89 -12.41
N HIS A 285 -20.17 6.50 -12.68
CA HIS A 285 -20.39 7.93 -12.70
C HIS A 285 -21.08 8.31 -11.40
N ARG A 286 -20.33 9.00 -10.54
CA ARG A 286 -20.87 9.70 -9.38
C ARG A 286 -21.72 10.86 -9.91
N ARG A 287 -23.03 10.85 -9.65
CA ARG A 287 -23.87 12.04 -9.88
C ARG A 287 -23.47 13.07 -8.82
N GLU A 288 -22.68 14.05 -9.24
CA GLU A 288 -22.34 15.20 -8.39
C GLU A 288 -23.56 16.11 -8.28
N SER A 289 -23.78 16.69 -7.09
CA SER A 289 -24.93 17.55 -6.83
C SER A 289 -25.00 18.71 -7.84
N PRO A 290 -26.21 19.08 -8.31
CA PRO A 290 -26.37 20.23 -9.19
C PRO A 290 -25.87 21.49 -8.48
N ILE A 291 -25.06 22.28 -9.19
CA ILE A 291 -24.62 23.59 -8.69
C ILE A 291 -25.86 24.50 -8.75
N VAL A 292 -26.34 24.94 -7.59
CA VAL A 292 -27.46 25.87 -7.49
C VAL A 292 -26.90 27.30 -7.58
N GLY A 293 -27.20 28.04 -8.64
CA GLY A 293 -26.76 29.43 -8.85
C GLY A 293 -26.62 29.81 -10.33
N GLU A 294 -26.59 31.11 -10.64
CA GLU A 294 -26.28 31.60 -12.00
C GLU A 294 -24.79 31.35 -12.30
N LEU A 295 -24.53 30.57 -13.35
CA LEU A 295 -23.18 30.28 -13.82
C LEU A 295 -22.82 31.21 -14.99
N PRO A 296 -21.56 31.66 -15.11
CA PRO A 296 -21.14 32.49 -16.22
C PRO A 296 -21.26 31.71 -17.54
N PRO A 297 -21.77 32.31 -18.63
CA PRO A 297 -21.91 31.62 -19.91
C PRO A 297 -20.55 31.31 -20.55
N THR A 298 -19.52 32.07 -20.21
CA THR A 298 -18.15 31.91 -20.69
C THR A 298 -17.16 32.16 -19.56
N LEU A 299 -16.12 31.33 -19.50
CA LEU A 299 -15.02 31.44 -18.54
C LEU A 299 -13.69 31.41 -19.28
N GLU A 300 -12.82 32.38 -19.01
CA GLU A 300 -11.46 32.41 -19.55
C GLU A 300 -10.53 31.54 -18.69
N LEU A 301 -9.76 30.67 -19.35
CA LEU A 301 -8.66 29.91 -18.76
C LEU A 301 -7.35 30.47 -19.30
N VAL A 302 -6.50 30.99 -18.42
CA VAL A 302 -5.16 31.44 -18.78
C VAL A 302 -4.19 30.30 -18.51
N LEU A 303 -3.61 29.74 -19.57
CA LEU A 303 -2.64 28.64 -19.49
C LEU A 303 -1.23 29.22 -19.37
N GLY A 304 -0.54 28.96 -18.28
CA GLY A 304 0.88 29.30 -18.09
C GLY A 304 1.63 28.10 -17.52
N ASN A 305 2.40 28.30 -16.45
CA ASN A 305 2.92 27.18 -15.66
C ASN A 305 1.80 26.43 -14.89
N GLN A 306 0.68 27.09 -14.65
CA GLN A 306 -0.57 26.53 -14.11
C GLN A 306 -1.75 26.94 -14.99
N ILE A 307 -2.93 26.42 -14.68
CA ILE A 307 -4.21 26.87 -15.24
C ILE A 307 -4.74 27.93 -14.29
N TYR A 308 -4.79 29.18 -14.72
CA TYR A 308 -5.34 30.27 -13.94
C TYR A 308 -6.79 30.53 -14.32
N ILE A 309 -7.64 30.65 -13.31
CA ILE A 309 -9.07 30.92 -13.43
C ILE A 309 -9.40 32.14 -12.58
N ALA A 310 -10.03 33.16 -13.16
CA ALA A 310 -10.45 34.34 -12.40
C ALA A 310 -11.51 33.97 -11.35
N LYS A 311 -11.39 34.51 -10.14
CA LYS A 311 -12.39 34.33 -9.08
C LYS A 311 -13.65 35.17 -9.31
N GLU A 312 -13.50 36.29 -10.01
CA GLU A 312 -14.59 37.21 -10.32
C GLU A 312 -15.63 36.51 -11.21
N GLY A 313 -16.88 36.48 -10.75
CA GLY A 313 -17.98 35.79 -11.44
C GLY A 313 -17.98 34.25 -11.30
N LEU A 314 -17.04 33.66 -10.56
CA LEU A 314 -17.00 32.21 -10.35
C LEU A 314 -17.85 31.80 -9.15
N HIS A 315 -18.93 31.06 -9.40
CA HIS A 315 -19.82 30.59 -8.34
C HIS A 315 -19.08 29.72 -7.29
N PRO A 316 -19.31 29.94 -5.98
CA PRO A 316 -18.80 29.15 -4.85
C PRO A 316 -18.72 27.64 -5.07
N GLY A 317 -19.81 27.03 -5.54
CA GLY A 317 -19.89 25.59 -5.79
C GLY A 317 -18.99 25.12 -6.93
N LEU A 318 -18.88 25.91 -8.02
CA LEU A 318 -18.00 25.59 -9.14
C LEU A 318 -16.52 25.74 -8.76
N ARG A 319 -16.19 26.79 -7.99
CA ARG A 319 -14.86 26.98 -7.40
C ARG A 319 -14.42 25.77 -6.57
N ASN A 320 -15.27 25.31 -5.65
CA ASN A 320 -14.97 24.14 -4.82
C ASN A 320 -14.79 22.87 -5.67
N ARG A 321 -15.60 22.69 -6.72
CA ARG A 321 -15.47 21.56 -7.64
C ARG A 321 -14.14 21.57 -8.39
N LEU A 322 -13.72 22.74 -8.86
CA LEU A 322 -12.43 22.94 -9.53
C LEU A 322 -11.24 22.71 -8.59
N LEU A 323 -11.28 23.24 -7.37
CA LEU A 323 -10.24 23.01 -6.34
C LEU A 323 -10.10 21.52 -5.99
N ARG A 324 -11.22 20.78 -5.93
CA ARG A 324 -11.21 19.33 -5.65
C ARG A 324 -10.50 18.50 -6.73
N LEU A 325 -10.42 18.98 -7.99
CA LEU A 325 -9.67 18.29 -9.05
C LEU A 325 -8.17 18.23 -8.76
N ALA A 326 -7.66 19.23 -8.03
CA ALA A 326 -6.26 19.35 -7.63
C ALA A 326 -6.03 18.89 -6.18
N ALA A 327 -6.95 18.09 -5.61
CA ALA A 327 -6.85 17.59 -4.24
C ALA A 327 -6.94 16.06 -4.21
N PHE A 328 -6.21 15.43 -3.29
CA PHE A 328 -6.29 13.99 -3.02
C PHE A 328 -6.15 13.68 -1.53
N GLN A 329 -6.70 12.54 -1.10
CA GLN A 329 -6.59 12.09 0.29
C GLN A 329 -5.14 11.74 0.66
N ASN A 330 -4.63 12.23 1.79
CA ASN A 330 -3.26 11.97 2.24
C ASN A 330 -3.14 10.58 2.90
N PRO A 331 -2.56 9.56 2.24
CA PRO A 331 -2.57 8.20 2.76
C PRO A 331 -1.77 8.07 4.07
N GLU A 332 -0.78 8.93 4.30
CA GLU A 332 -0.03 8.95 5.56
C GLU A 332 -0.90 9.35 6.75
N PHE A 333 -1.85 10.26 6.56
CA PHE A 333 -2.81 10.62 7.59
C PHE A 333 -3.67 9.41 7.96
N TYR A 334 -4.31 8.79 6.96
CA TYR A 334 -5.20 7.64 7.18
C TYR A 334 -4.45 6.43 7.72
N LYS A 335 -3.20 6.21 7.29
CA LYS A 335 -2.35 5.14 7.82
C LYS A 335 -1.93 5.42 9.27
N ALA A 336 -1.54 6.65 9.61
CA ALA A 336 -1.24 7.02 10.99
C ALA A 336 -2.48 6.84 11.88
N GLN A 337 -3.66 7.24 11.38
CA GLN A 337 -4.94 7.05 12.04
C GLN A 337 -5.26 5.56 12.26
N ALA A 338 -5.15 4.72 11.23
CA ALA A 338 -5.41 3.28 11.31
C ALA A 338 -4.41 2.54 12.23
N MET A 339 -3.15 3.01 12.29
CA MET A 339 -2.12 2.46 13.18
C MET A 339 -2.14 3.08 14.59
N ARG A 340 -3.14 3.91 14.92
CA ARG A 340 -3.28 4.60 16.23
C ARG A 340 -2.06 5.47 16.59
N LEU A 341 -1.35 5.99 15.59
CA LEU A 341 -0.19 6.88 15.75
C LEU A 341 -0.60 8.35 15.67
N SER A 342 0.29 9.25 16.10
CA SER A 342 0.03 10.69 16.05
C SER A 342 -0.20 11.21 14.62
N THR A 343 -1.36 11.84 14.43
CA THR A 343 -1.76 12.58 13.22
C THR A 343 -1.32 14.05 13.26
N TYR A 344 -0.63 14.47 14.33
CA TYR A 344 -0.11 15.82 14.49
C TYR A 344 0.75 16.22 13.28
N ASN A 345 0.43 17.39 12.69
CA ASN A 345 1.06 17.96 11.50
C ASN A 345 0.92 17.14 10.20
N LYS A 346 -0.09 16.25 10.09
CA LYS A 346 -0.41 15.55 8.83
C LYS A 346 -1.75 16.05 8.31
N PRO A 347 -1.81 16.75 7.16
CA PRO A 347 -3.08 17.18 6.60
C PRO A 347 -3.87 15.95 6.08
N ARG A 348 -5.21 15.99 6.18
CA ARG A 348 -6.11 14.92 5.70
C ARG A 348 -6.17 14.84 4.18
N VAL A 349 -6.11 16.01 3.55
CA VAL A 349 -6.15 16.19 2.10
C VAL A 349 -4.89 16.95 1.71
N VAL A 350 -4.23 16.48 0.66
CA VAL A 350 -3.16 17.23 0.00
C VAL A 350 -3.84 18.05 -1.10
N ALA A 351 -3.81 19.37 -0.96
CA ALA A 351 -4.25 20.30 -1.99
C ALA A 351 -3.04 20.81 -2.78
N CYS A 352 -3.08 20.64 -4.10
CA CYS A 352 -2.07 21.11 -5.04
C CYS A 352 -2.55 22.35 -5.83
N ALA A 353 -3.74 22.85 -5.54
CA ALA A 353 -4.23 24.14 -6.05
C ALA A 353 -3.63 25.30 -5.24
N GLU A 354 -3.38 26.41 -5.93
CA GLU A 354 -3.01 27.68 -5.31
C GLU A 354 -4.20 28.62 -5.30
N ASP A 355 -4.51 29.16 -4.13
CA ASP A 355 -5.55 30.18 -3.98
C ASP A 355 -4.90 31.57 -3.96
N LEU A 356 -4.87 32.24 -5.12
CA LEU A 356 -4.33 33.58 -5.26
C LEU A 356 -5.43 34.63 -4.99
N PRO A 357 -5.10 35.89 -4.66
CA PRO A 357 -6.11 36.89 -4.31
C PRO A 357 -7.22 37.08 -5.36
N ARG A 358 -6.87 37.04 -6.67
CA ARG A 358 -7.81 37.23 -7.78
C ARG A 358 -8.03 36.00 -8.66
N HIS A 359 -7.20 34.97 -8.50
CA HIS A 359 -7.20 33.79 -9.38
C HIS A 359 -7.08 32.50 -8.57
N ILE A 360 -7.53 31.40 -9.15
CA ILE A 360 -7.23 30.05 -8.70
C ILE A 360 -6.21 29.46 -9.67
N GLY A 361 -5.09 28.95 -9.14
CA GLY A 361 -4.06 28.24 -9.91
C GLY A 361 -4.24 26.74 -9.76
N LEU A 362 -4.66 26.05 -10.81
CA LEU A 362 -4.75 24.59 -10.83
C LEU A 362 -3.52 23.99 -11.54
N PRO A 363 -3.04 22.80 -11.14
CA PRO A 363 -1.98 22.10 -11.86
C PRO A 363 -2.36 21.84 -13.33
N ARG A 364 -1.40 22.00 -14.23
CA ARG A 364 -1.62 21.89 -15.69
C ARG A 364 -2.17 20.54 -16.14
N GLY A 365 -1.83 19.47 -15.42
CA GLY A 365 -2.30 18.12 -15.71
C GLY A 365 -3.80 17.92 -15.48
N CYS A 366 -4.45 18.84 -14.77
CA CYS A 366 -5.89 18.84 -14.56
C CYS A 366 -6.69 19.45 -15.73
N LEU A 367 -6.05 19.93 -16.81
CA LEU A 367 -6.73 20.65 -17.90
C LEU A 367 -7.88 19.85 -18.53
N ASP A 368 -7.68 18.56 -18.78
CA ASP A 368 -8.70 17.68 -19.36
C ASP A 368 -9.91 17.55 -18.41
N ASP A 369 -9.64 17.39 -17.11
CA ASP A 369 -10.67 17.31 -16.07
C ASP A 369 -11.42 18.65 -15.90
N VAL A 370 -10.71 19.79 -15.94
CA VAL A 370 -11.29 21.15 -15.85
C VAL A 370 -12.23 21.40 -17.02
N ARG A 371 -11.78 21.13 -18.26
CA ARG A 371 -12.61 21.30 -19.47
C ARG A 371 -13.86 20.43 -19.40
N LYS A 372 -13.72 19.19 -18.94
CA LYS A 372 -14.85 18.28 -18.73
C LYS A 372 -15.83 18.83 -17.70
N THR A 373 -15.34 19.25 -16.52
CA THR A 373 -16.18 19.81 -15.46
C THR A 373 -16.95 21.06 -15.92
N LEU A 374 -16.31 21.95 -16.68
CA LEU A 374 -16.96 23.15 -17.23
C LEU A 374 -17.99 22.80 -18.31
N SER A 375 -17.69 21.84 -19.18
CA SER A 375 -18.63 21.32 -20.17
C SER A 375 -19.85 20.66 -19.52
N ASP A 376 -19.66 19.91 -18.44
CA ASP A 376 -20.75 19.24 -17.69
C ASP A 376 -21.74 20.25 -17.08
N VAL A 377 -21.33 21.50 -16.89
CA VAL A 377 -22.17 22.60 -16.38
C VAL A 377 -22.51 23.64 -17.45
N ALA A 378 -22.30 23.29 -18.73
CA ALA A 378 -22.60 24.12 -19.90
C ALA A 378 -21.90 25.50 -19.95
N VAL A 379 -20.72 25.62 -19.33
CA VAL A 379 -19.89 26.83 -19.38
C VAL A 379 -18.94 26.76 -20.57
N HIS A 380 -18.95 27.76 -21.44
CA HIS A 380 -18.03 27.84 -22.57
C HIS A 380 -16.63 28.26 -22.12
N VAL A 381 -15.60 27.65 -22.69
CA VAL A 381 -14.22 27.89 -22.29
C VAL A 381 -13.50 28.72 -23.35
N ALA A 382 -13.04 29.92 -22.98
CA ALA A 382 -12.10 30.71 -23.77
C ALA A 382 -10.68 30.44 -23.26
N ILE A 383 -9.72 30.17 -24.16
CA ILE A 383 -8.34 29.85 -23.77
C ILE A 383 -7.44 31.01 -24.17
N ARG A 384 -6.72 31.54 -23.17
CA ARG A 384 -5.60 32.45 -23.37
C ARG A 384 -4.32 31.69 -23.04
N ASP A 385 -3.52 31.39 -24.07
CA ASP A 385 -2.30 30.62 -23.92
C ASP A 385 -1.09 31.54 -23.70
N GLU A 386 -0.57 31.55 -22.48
CA GLU A 386 0.63 32.28 -22.03
C GLU A 386 1.79 31.30 -21.75
N ARG A 387 1.68 30.06 -22.24
CA ARG A 387 2.76 29.07 -22.14
C ARG A 387 3.89 29.43 -23.09
N HIS A 388 5.08 28.93 -22.78
CA HIS A 388 6.23 29.06 -23.64
C HIS A 388 6.18 27.97 -24.71
N ASP A 389 5.97 28.35 -25.98
CA ASP A 389 5.96 27.41 -27.12
C ASP A 389 7.35 26.82 -27.41
N GLY A 390 8.41 27.53 -27.01
CA GLY A 390 9.79 27.13 -27.25
C GLY A 390 10.42 27.77 -28.48
N ASN A 391 11.74 27.68 -28.55
CA ASN A 391 12.51 28.09 -29.72
C ASN A 391 12.61 26.92 -30.70
N ARG A 392 12.48 27.20 -32.01
CA ARG A 392 12.59 26.19 -33.06
C ARG A 392 13.93 25.45 -32.98
N LEU A 393 13.86 24.13 -33.04
CA LEU A 393 14.99 23.21 -32.94
C LEU A 393 15.01 22.31 -34.18
N GLU A 394 16.05 22.46 -35.00
CA GLU A 394 16.25 21.62 -36.18
C GLU A 394 17.07 20.37 -35.80
N VAL A 395 16.37 19.28 -35.49
CA VAL A 395 16.99 17.98 -35.21
C VAL A 395 16.20 16.86 -35.86
N LYS A 396 16.91 15.87 -36.40
CA LYS A 396 16.32 14.67 -36.99
C LYS A 396 16.60 13.46 -36.12
N PHE A 397 15.62 12.57 -36.01
CA PHE A 397 15.78 11.27 -35.36
C PHE A 397 16.47 10.29 -36.33
N GLN A 398 17.56 9.66 -35.90
CA GLN A 398 18.39 8.76 -36.73
C GLN A 398 18.16 7.26 -36.45
N GLY A 399 17.14 6.91 -35.66
CA GLY A 399 16.81 5.52 -35.35
C GLY A 399 15.50 5.05 -35.97
N GLU A 400 15.17 3.77 -35.76
CA GLU A 400 13.85 3.21 -36.01
C GLU A 400 13.20 2.80 -34.68
N LEU A 401 11.94 3.19 -34.48
CA LEU A 401 11.16 2.76 -33.33
C LEU A 401 10.60 1.35 -33.58
N ARG A 402 10.66 0.49 -32.57
CA ARG A 402 9.94 -0.80 -32.57
C ARG A 402 8.42 -0.55 -32.62
N ASN A 403 7.63 -1.50 -33.12
CA ASN A 403 6.17 -1.36 -33.22
C ASN A 403 5.50 -0.93 -31.89
N GLU A 404 5.88 -1.55 -30.78
CA GLU A 404 5.38 -1.17 -29.44
C GLU A 404 5.81 0.25 -29.04
N GLN A 405 7.04 0.66 -29.38
CA GLN A 405 7.55 2.01 -29.11
C GLN A 405 6.84 3.05 -29.97
N LYS A 406 6.53 2.73 -31.22
CA LYS A 406 5.78 3.59 -32.13
C LYS A 406 4.36 3.84 -31.62
N ALA A 407 3.65 2.79 -31.19
CA ALA A 407 2.33 2.93 -30.59
C ALA A 407 2.34 3.85 -29.34
N ALA A 408 3.36 3.71 -28.48
CA ALA A 408 3.54 4.58 -27.33
C ALA A 408 3.89 6.02 -27.74
N ALA A 409 4.77 6.19 -28.72
CA ALA A 409 5.19 7.50 -29.22
C ALA A 409 4.02 8.27 -29.86
N ASP A 410 3.22 7.60 -30.70
CA ASP A 410 2.03 8.17 -31.34
C ASP A 410 0.93 8.52 -30.33
N ALA A 411 0.78 7.72 -29.26
CA ALA A 411 -0.12 8.05 -28.16
C ALA A 411 0.35 9.30 -27.40
N MET A 412 1.65 9.42 -27.12
CA MET A 412 2.22 10.59 -26.44
C MET A 412 2.19 11.85 -27.30
N LEU A 413 2.45 11.75 -28.61
CA LEU A 413 2.53 12.91 -29.53
C LEU A 413 1.17 13.63 -29.67
N ARG A 414 0.05 12.90 -29.57
CA ARG A 414 -1.31 13.46 -29.65
C ARG A 414 -1.67 14.40 -28.51
N HIS A 415 -0.87 14.42 -27.43
CA HIS A 415 -1.15 15.23 -26.26
C HIS A 415 0.04 16.15 -25.94
N GLU A 416 -0.26 17.34 -25.45
CA GLU A 416 0.77 18.31 -25.04
C GLU A 416 1.45 17.85 -23.72
N THR A 417 0.65 17.28 -22.82
CA THR A 417 1.08 16.74 -21.53
C THR A 417 0.69 15.27 -21.37
N GLY A 418 1.56 14.49 -20.73
CA GLY A 418 1.25 13.11 -20.38
C GLY A 418 2.39 12.34 -19.69
N VAL A 419 2.04 11.17 -19.16
CA VAL A 419 2.99 10.22 -18.60
C VAL A 419 3.05 8.96 -19.46
N LEU A 420 4.27 8.52 -19.80
CA LEU A 420 4.57 7.22 -20.36
C LEU A 420 5.03 6.27 -19.22
N ALA A 421 4.18 5.30 -18.90
CA ALA A 421 4.45 4.28 -17.91
C ALA A 421 4.95 2.99 -18.60
N ALA A 422 6.27 2.78 -18.61
CA ALA A 422 6.88 1.64 -19.29
C ALA A 422 8.17 1.17 -18.60
N THR A 423 8.44 -0.14 -18.61
CA THR A 423 9.61 -0.73 -17.93
C THR A 423 10.94 -0.13 -18.40
N THR A 424 12.01 -0.31 -17.62
CA THR A 424 13.34 0.23 -17.92
C THR A 424 13.92 -0.26 -19.26
N ALA A 425 13.57 -1.47 -19.71
CA ALA A 425 14.04 -2.05 -20.97
C ALA A 425 13.17 -1.70 -22.20
N PHE A 426 12.06 -0.97 -22.02
CA PHE A 426 11.23 -0.49 -23.14
C PHE A 426 11.95 0.50 -24.05
N GLY A 427 12.97 1.19 -23.54
CA GLY A 427 13.67 2.24 -24.29
C GLY A 427 12.93 3.59 -24.24
N LYS A 428 12.48 3.99 -23.04
CA LYS A 428 11.82 5.29 -22.80
C LYS A 428 12.60 6.47 -23.35
N THR A 429 13.93 6.45 -23.20
CA THR A 429 14.83 7.48 -23.72
C THR A 429 14.79 7.59 -25.25
N VAL A 430 14.59 6.47 -25.97
CA VAL A 430 14.49 6.46 -27.44
C VAL A 430 13.17 7.09 -27.89
N VAL A 431 12.06 6.74 -27.23
CA VAL A 431 10.75 7.38 -27.47
C VAL A 431 10.82 8.88 -27.16
N ALA A 432 11.51 9.27 -26.09
CA ALA A 432 11.70 10.66 -25.74
C ALA A 432 12.55 11.42 -26.76
N ALA A 433 13.64 10.84 -27.26
CA ALA A 433 14.43 11.43 -28.34
C ALA A 433 13.59 11.62 -29.61
N TRP A 434 12.76 10.63 -29.97
CA TRP A 434 11.83 10.76 -31.09
C TRP A 434 10.82 11.90 -30.85
N LEU A 435 10.24 12.01 -29.66
CA LEU A 435 9.32 13.12 -29.31
C LEU A 435 10.00 14.50 -29.41
N ILE A 436 11.27 14.62 -29.02
CA ILE A 436 12.05 15.86 -29.17
C ILE A 436 12.15 16.24 -30.65
N ALA A 437 12.50 15.28 -31.51
CA ALA A 437 12.61 15.51 -32.95
C ALA A 437 11.27 15.87 -33.60
N GLN A 438 10.17 15.21 -33.21
CA GLN A 438 8.83 15.51 -33.74
C GLN A 438 8.29 16.86 -33.30
N ARG A 439 8.51 17.24 -32.03
CA ARG A 439 8.06 18.54 -31.51
C ARG A 439 8.92 19.69 -32.02
N GLY A 440 10.22 19.46 -32.28
CA GLY A 440 11.08 20.44 -32.94
C GLY A 440 11.25 21.75 -32.17
N VAL A 441 11.19 21.71 -30.84
CA VAL A 441 11.37 22.87 -29.97
C VAL A 441 12.44 22.61 -28.91
N ASN A 442 13.01 23.69 -28.37
CA ASN A 442 14.02 23.58 -27.34
C ASN A 442 13.53 22.80 -26.11
N THR A 443 14.35 21.85 -25.66
CA THR A 443 13.95 20.83 -24.69
C THR A 443 14.89 20.81 -23.48
N LEU A 444 14.30 20.76 -22.28
CA LEU A 444 14.98 20.46 -21.02
C LEU A 444 14.62 19.05 -20.55
N VAL A 445 15.62 18.19 -20.45
CA VAL A 445 15.47 16.86 -19.84
C VAL A 445 15.92 16.93 -18.38
N LEU A 446 15.02 16.60 -17.48
CA LEU A 446 15.22 16.60 -16.04
C LEU A 446 15.49 15.19 -15.52
N VAL A 447 16.60 15.04 -14.80
CA VAL A 447 17.02 13.79 -14.16
C VAL A 447 17.33 14.03 -12.68
N HIS A 448 17.38 12.97 -11.88
CA HIS A 448 17.66 13.07 -10.43
C HIS A 448 19.11 12.70 -10.06
N ARG A 449 19.89 12.13 -11.00
CA ARG A 449 21.29 11.73 -10.77
C ARG A 449 22.20 12.10 -11.92
N ARG A 450 23.48 12.32 -11.60
CA ARG A 450 24.53 12.62 -12.58
C ARG A 450 24.74 11.50 -13.61
N GLN A 451 24.70 10.24 -13.19
CA GLN A 451 24.90 9.11 -14.10
C GLN A 451 23.83 9.09 -15.20
N LEU A 452 22.58 9.39 -14.85
CA LEU A 452 21.48 9.50 -15.79
C LEU A 452 21.69 10.69 -16.74
N LEU A 453 22.21 11.82 -16.25
CA LEU A 453 22.54 12.96 -17.09
C LEU A 453 23.53 12.56 -18.20
N ASP A 454 24.63 11.90 -17.83
CA ASP A 454 25.65 11.49 -18.80
C ASP A 454 25.08 10.44 -19.79
N GLN A 455 24.24 9.50 -19.34
CA GLN A 455 23.53 8.54 -20.20
C GLN A 455 22.56 9.21 -21.18
N TRP A 456 21.80 10.20 -20.72
CA TRP A 456 20.88 10.95 -21.57
C TRP A 456 21.62 11.72 -22.65
N VAL A 457 22.74 12.37 -22.31
CA VAL A 457 23.56 13.08 -23.30
C VAL A 457 24.08 12.12 -24.38
N GLU A 458 24.57 10.94 -23.99
CA GLU A 458 25.04 9.92 -24.92
C GLU A 458 23.91 9.43 -25.84
N ARG A 459 22.75 9.09 -25.26
CA ARG A 459 21.58 8.60 -26.02
C ARG A 459 21.03 9.65 -26.96
N LEU A 460 20.89 10.89 -26.51
CA LEU A 460 20.44 12.00 -27.35
C LEU A 460 21.45 12.22 -28.49
N SER A 461 22.75 12.16 -28.24
CA SER A 461 23.76 12.31 -29.32
C SER A 461 23.79 11.14 -30.31
N THR A 462 23.29 9.97 -29.92
CA THR A 462 23.22 8.79 -30.78
C THR A 462 21.96 8.80 -31.65
N PHE A 463 20.82 9.20 -31.08
CA PHE A 463 19.52 9.13 -31.75
C PHE A 463 19.09 10.44 -32.40
N LEU A 464 19.69 11.57 -32.02
CA LEU A 464 19.51 12.86 -32.65
C LEU A 464 20.76 13.21 -33.43
N ASP A 465 20.58 13.84 -34.58
CA ASP A 465 21.65 14.41 -35.40
C ASP A 465 22.32 15.61 -34.69
N THR A 466 22.98 15.36 -33.56
CA THR A 466 23.46 16.40 -32.65
C THR A 466 24.67 15.89 -31.87
N ALA A 467 25.79 16.60 -31.97
CA ALA A 467 27.01 16.22 -31.28
C ALA A 467 26.82 16.31 -29.75
N ALA A 468 27.45 15.40 -28.98
CA ALA A 468 27.38 15.43 -27.52
C ALA A 468 27.90 16.73 -26.88
N LYS A 469 28.67 17.54 -27.61
CA LYS A 469 29.16 18.87 -27.19
C LYS A 469 28.12 19.98 -27.35
N SER A 470 27.14 19.82 -28.25
CA SER A 470 26.06 20.78 -28.47
C SER A 470 24.83 20.50 -27.59
N ILE A 471 24.89 19.48 -26.74
CA ILE A 471 23.88 19.20 -25.71
C ILE A 471 24.37 19.82 -24.39
N GLY A 472 23.60 20.74 -23.83
CA GLY A 472 23.99 21.41 -22.60
C GLY A 472 23.80 20.55 -21.37
N ARG A 473 24.55 20.90 -20.32
CA ARG A 473 24.59 20.14 -19.07
C ARG A 473 24.43 21.07 -17.89
N ILE A 474 23.44 20.79 -17.04
CA ILE A 474 23.10 21.59 -15.87
C ILE A 474 23.19 20.71 -14.62
N GLY A 475 24.17 20.96 -13.76
CA GLY A 475 24.40 20.21 -12.53
C GLY A 475 25.57 19.22 -12.60
N GLY A 476 25.79 18.47 -11.51
CA GLY A 476 26.88 17.49 -11.45
C GLY A 476 28.29 18.10 -11.55
N GLY A 477 28.43 19.38 -11.19
CA GLY A 477 29.69 20.14 -11.28
C GLY A 477 29.97 20.75 -12.65
N ARG A 478 29.02 20.74 -13.59
CA ARG A 478 29.06 21.48 -14.86
C ARG A 478 27.80 22.32 -14.98
N ASN A 479 27.92 23.56 -15.45
CA ASN A 479 26.78 24.43 -15.72
C ASN A 479 27.03 25.14 -17.06
N ARG A 480 26.73 24.44 -18.15
CA ARG A 480 26.87 24.93 -19.53
C ARG A 480 25.59 24.61 -20.29
N PRO A 481 24.48 25.32 -20.01
CA PRO A 481 23.27 25.21 -20.81
C PRO A 481 23.51 25.75 -22.22
N THR A 482 22.78 25.22 -23.19
CA THR A 482 22.76 25.70 -24.58
C THR A 482 21.47 26.41 -24.93
N GLY A 483 20.41 26.21 -24.14
CA GLY A 483 19.06 26.70 -24.43
C GLY A 483 18.38 25.97 -25.59
N LYS A 484 19.03 24.95 -26.19
CA LYS A 484 18.51 24.12 -27.29
C LYS A 484 18.06 22.76 -26.79
N ILE A 485 19.01 21.86 -26.48
CA ILE A 485 18.73 20.57 -25.84
C ILE A 485 19.64 20.49 -24.64
N ASP A 486 19.06 20.56 -23.45
CA ASP A 486 19.80 20.58 -22.20
C ASP A 486 19.35 19.44 -21.29
N VAL A 487 20.31 18.81 -20.62
CA VAL A 487 20.04 17.78 -19.60
C VAL A 487 20.45 18.32 -18.24
N GLY A 488 19.49 18.40 -17.32
CA GLY A 488 19.62 19.03 -16.02
C GLY A 488 19.31 18.09 -14.86
N ILE A 489 20.13 18.17 -13.80
CA ILE A 489 19.78 17.53 -12.52
C ILE A 489 18.77 18.43 -11.80
N ILE A 490 17.58 17.92 -11.48
CA ILE A 490 16.48 18.66 -10.82
C ILE A 490 16.96 19.42 -9.58
N GLN A 491 17.73 18.76 -8.73
CA GLN A 491 18.28 19.34 -7.48
C GLN A 491 19.25 20.52 -7.72
N SER A 492 19.84 20.62 -8.91
CA SER A 492 20.72 21.75 -9.26
C SER A 492 19.95 22.99 -9.70
N LEU A 493 18.67 22.82 -10.05
CA LEU A 493 17.76 23.87 -10.50
C LEU A 493 16.91 24.46 -9.36
N VAL A 494 17.04 23.93 -8.13
CA VAL A 494 16.41 24.50 -6.92
C VAL A 494 17.47 24.75 -5.86
N ARG A 495 17.51 25.96 -5.33
CA ARG A 495 18.38 26.31 -4.20
C ARG A 495 17.59 27.10 -3.17
N ARG A 496 17.55 26.59 -1.92
CA ARG A 496 16.83 27.21 -0.79
C ARG A 496 15.36 27.55 -1.13
N GLY A 497 14.70 26.69 -1.91
CA GLY A 497 13.29 26.88 -2.31
C GLY A 497 13.08 27.81 -3.51
N VAL A 498 14.14 28.37 -4.09
CA VAL A 498 14.07 29.20 -5.30
C VAL A 498 14.44 28.36 -6.51
N VAL A 499 13.58 28.35 -7.54
CA VAL A 499 13.80 27.67 -8.82
C VAL A 499 14.57 28.61 -9.76
N ASP A 500 15.50 28.06 -10.54
CA ASP A 500 16.25 28.82 -11.55
C ASP A 500 15.33 29.25 -12.71
N ASP A 501 15.28 30.55 -13.01
CA ASP A 501 14.38 31.15 -14.00
C ASP A 501 14.49 30.50 -15.39
N ARG A 502 15.67 29.97 -15.74
CA ARG A 502 15.89 29.31 -17.04
C ARG A 502 14.93 28.15 -17.32
N VAL A 503 14.33 27.56 -16.29
CA VAL A 503 13.37 26.47 -16.45
C VAL A 503 12.13 26.92 -17.23
N ALA A 504 11.82 28.23 -17.22
CA ALA A 504 10.74 28.82 -17.98
C ALA A 504 11.03 29.01 -19.48
N ASP A 505 12.30 28.95 -19.90
CA ASP A 505 12.74 29.28 -21.28
C ASP A 505 12.59 28.11 -22.28
N TYR A 506 12.11 26.95 -21.83
CA TYR A 506 11.99 25.75 -22.66
C TYR A 506 10.54 25.53 -23.11
N GLY A 507 10.34 25.22 -24.39
CA GLY A 507 9.03 24.81 -24.90
C GLY A 507 8.63 23.38 -24.54
N HIS A 508 9.63 22.54 -24.24
CA HIS A 508 9.43 21.13 -23.92
C HIS A 508 10.24 20.70 -22.71
N VAL A 509 9.59 20.05 -21.74
CA VAL A 509 10.23 19.48 -20.55
C VAL A 509 9.95 17.99 -20.48
N ILE A 510 11.00 17.20 -20.29
CA ILE A 510 10.90 15.74 -20.08
C ILE A 510 11.43 15.42 -18.70
N VAL A 511 10.65 14.72 -17.89
CA VAL A 511 11.04 14.28 -16.54
C VAL A 511 11.30 12.79 -16.55
N ASP A 512 12.56 12.41 -16.41
CA ASP A 512 12.95 11.01 -16.27
C ASP A 512 12.80 10.54 -14.82
N GLU A 513 12.32 9.31 -14.66
CA GLU A 513 11.87 8.76 -13.37
C GLU A 513 10.93 9.73 -12.63
N CYS A 514 9.89 10.18 -13.33
CA CYS A 514 8.93 11.18 -12.83
C CYS A 514 8.18 10.73 -11.57
N HIS A 515 8.29 9.46 -11.17
CA HIS A 515 7.82 8.99 -9.87
C HIS A 515 8.48 9.71 -8.69
N HIS A 516 9.63 10.37 -8.86
CA HIS A 516 10.23 11.20 -7.80
C HIS A 516 9.54 12.57 -7.61
N LEU A 517 8.68 13.02 -8.53
CA LEU A 517 8.06 14.36 -8.49
C LEU A 517 7.23 14.64 -7.24
N SER A 518 6.69 13.63 -6.55
CA SER A 518 5.94 13.85 -5.30
C SER A 518 6.78 14.41 -4.15
N ALA A 519 8.11 14.50 -4.30
CA ALA A 519 8.93 15.26 -3.36
C ALA A 519 8.76 16.77 -3.63
N HIS A 520 8.46 17.55 -2.58
CA HIS A 520 8.16 18.99 -2.71
C HIS A 520 9.19 19.79 -3.53
N SER A 521 10.49 19.57 -3.30
CA SER A 521 11.55 20.27 -4.06
C SER A 521 11.58 19.91 -5.55
N PHE A 522 11.09 18.73 -5.94
CA PHE A 522 11.07 18.28 -7.33
C PHE A 522 9.81 18.81 -8.03
N GLU A 523 8.68 18.78 -7.33
CA GLU A 523 7.44 19.40 -7.77
C GLU A 523 7.65 20.88 -8.08
N GLN A 524 8.34 21.64 -7.21
CA GLN A 524 8.62 23.06 -7.41
C GLN A 524 9.25 23.39 -8.78
N VAL A 525 10.19 22.57 -9.27
CA VAL A 525 10.83 22.81 -10.59
C VAL A 525 9.82 22.72 -11.71
N ILE A 526 9.05 21.63 -11.74
CA ILE A 526 8.08 21.42 -12.80
C ILE A 526 6.94 22.41 -12.70
N HIS A 527 6.46 22.67 -11.48
CA HIS A 527 5.41 23.63 -11.20
C HIS A 527 5.71 25.02 -11.76
N GLN A 528 6.99 25.44 -11.77
CA GLN A 528 7.43 26.72 -12.34
C GLN A 528 7.72 26.69 -13.86
N ALA A 529 7.84 25.51 -14.47
CA ALA A 529 8.11 25.40 -15.90
C ALA A 529 6.91 25.89 -16.74
N LYS A 530 7.11 26.85 -17.65
CA LYS A 530 6.07 27.38 -18.55
C LYS A 530 5.93 26.60 -19.86
N ALA A 531 6.68 25.51 -20.02
CA ALA A 531 6.70 24.70 -21.23
C ALA A 531 5.31 24.25 -21.66
N ARG A 532 4.96 24.48 -22.93
CA ARG A 532 3.75 23.94 -23.55
C ARG A 532 3.71 22.41 -23.47
N PHE A 533 4.86 21.78 -23.69
CA PHE A 533 4.99 20.33 -23.75
C PHE A 533 5.65 19.78 -22.47
N VAL A 534 4.98 18.85 -21.77
CA VAL A 534 5.54 18.22 -20.55
C VAL A 534 5.34 16.71 -20.59
N VAL A 535 6.41 15.94 -20.45
CA VAL A 535 6.37 14.47 -20.51
C VAL A 535 6.99 13.88 -19.25
N GLY A 536 6.22 13.04 -18.55
CA GLY A 536 6.75 12.19 -17.48
C GLY A 536 7.12 10.80 -18.01
N LEU A 537 8.32 10.31 -17.68
CA LEU A 537 8.78 8.97 -18.00
C LEU A 537 8.99 8.20 -16.69
N SER A 538 8.32 7.06 -16.51
CA SER A 538 8.57 6.21 -15.32
C SER A 538 8.32 4.74 -15.62
N ALA A 539 9.00 3.85 -14.89
CA ALA A 539 8.66 2.43 -14.88
C ALA A 539 7.38 2.14 -14.08
N THR A 540 7.16 2.87 -12.99
CA THR A 540 6.00 2.72 -12.11
C THR A 540 5.48 4.09 -11.74
N VAL A 541 4.18 4.32 -11.89
CA VAL A 541 3.53 5.56 -11.45
C VAL A 541 3.05 5.46 -10.01
N ALA A 542 2.71 4.26 -9.52
CA ALA A 542 2.29 4.06 -8.14
C ALA A 542 3.46 4.21 -7.14
N ARG A 543 3.21 4.93 -6.04
CA ARG A 543 4.18 5.13 -4.94
C ARG A 543 3.67 4.54 -3.63
N LYS A 544 4.61 4.15 -2.76
CA LYS A 544 4.34 3.60 -1.42
C LYS A 544 3.66 4.60 -0.46
N ASP A 545 3.93 5.89 -0.62
CA ASP A 545 3.31 6.98 0.14
C ASP A 545 1.93 7.40 -0.42
N GLY A 546 1.58 6.88 -1.61
CA GLY A 546 0.35 7.20 -2.33
C GLY A 546 0.23 8.67 -2.79
N HIS A 547 1.35 9.40 -2.85
CA HIS A 547 1.42 10.78 -3.38
C HIS A 547 1.64 10.83 -4.91
N HIS A 548 1.44 9.71 -5.59
CA HIS A 548 1.54 9.63 -7.04
C HIS A 548 0.56 10.52 -7.83
N PRO A 549 -0.61 10.96 -7.31
CA PRO A 549 -1.46 11.91 -8.02
C PRO A 549 -0.74 13.22 -8.40
N ILE A 550 0.27 13.64 -7.64
CA ILE A 550 1.12 14.81 -7.95
C ILE A 550 1.79 14.66 -9.32
N ILE A 551 2.19 13.44 -9.69
CA ILE A 551 2.79 13.16 -11.01
C ILE A 551 1.80 13.52 -12.11
N PHE A 552 0.53 13.13 -11.95
CA PHE A 552 -0.50 13.38 -12.95
C PHE A 552 -0.93 14.85 -12.99
N MET A 553 -0.95 15.50 -11.82
CA MET A 553 -1.23 16.94 -11.70
C MET A 553 -0.17 17.79 -12.41
N GLN A 554 1.09 17.38 -12.39
CA GLN A 554 2.20 18.14 -12.98
C GLN A 554 2.50 17.75 -14.44
N CYS A 555 2.56 16.45 -14.74
CA CYS A 555 2.91 15.93 -16.08
C CYS A 555 1.69 15.61 -16.96
N GLY A 556 0.47 15.57 -16.42
CA GLY A 556 -0.71 15.07 -17.11
C GLY A 556 -0.99 13.58 -16.86
N PRO A 557 -2.14 13.06 -17.33
CA PRO A 557 -2.53 11.67 -17.08
C PRO A 557 -1.62 10.67 -17.82
N VAL A 558 -1.71 9.39 -17.45
CA VAL A 558 -1.03 8.32 -18.17
C VAL A 558 -1.64 8.20 -19.57
N ARG A 559 -0.87 8.53 -20.61
CA ARG A 559 -1.34 8.44 -22.01
C ARG A 559 -1.07 7.08 -22.63
N HIS A 560 -0.06 6.37 -22.11
CA HIS A 560 0.25 5.01 -22.53
C HIS A 560 0.89 4.24 -21.38
N GLN A 561 0.40 3.02 -21.14
CA GLN A 561 0.94 2.10 -20.14
C GLN A 561 1.26 0.77 -20.80
N VAL A 562 2.50 0.32 -20.64
CA VAL A 562 2.97 -0.97 -21.15
C VAL A 562 2.92 -1.99 -20.03
N SER A 563 2.19 -3.09 -20.24
CA SER A 563 2.16 -4.21 -19.29
C SER A 563 3.53 -4.88 -19.25
N ALA A 564 4.13 -4.93 -18.05
CA ALA A 564 5.40 -5.62 -17.84
C ALA A 564 5.31 -7.10 -18.22
N ARG A 565 4.17 -7.75 -17.97
CA ARG A 565 3.93 -9.17 -18.30
C ARG A 565 3.86 -9.42 -19.81
N ALA A 566 3.14 -8.58 -20.56
CA ALA A 566 3.08 -8.68 -22.02
C ALA A 566 4.47 -8.50 -22.64
N GLN A 567 5.25 -7.56 -22.09
CA GLN A 567 6.61 -7.30 -22.53
C GLN A 567 7.60 -8.41 -22.13
N ALA A 568 7.40 -9.08 -20.99
CA ALA A 568 8.21 -10.22 -20.59
C ALA A 568 7.97 -11.42 -21.53
N ALA A 569 6.72 -11.63 -21.95
CA ALA A 569 6.34 -12.69 -22.89
C ALA A 569 6.88 -12.48 -24.32
N SER A 570 7.09 -11.22 -24.76
CA SER A 570 7.63 -10.91 -26.09
C SER A 570 9.17 -10.94 -26.17
N ARG A 571 9.87 -11.21 -25.06
CA ARG A 571 11.34 -11.25 -25.03
C ARG A 571 11.89 -12.62 -25.41
N PRO A 572 13.09 -12.66 -26.02
CA PRO A 572 13.70 -13.91 -26.48
C PRO A 572 14.34 -14.76 -25.36
N PHE A 573 14.11 -14.43 -24.09
CA PHE A 573 14.71 -15.12 -22.95
C PHE A 573 13.71 -15.34 -21.81
N GLU A 574 13.87 -16.47 -21.12
CA GLU A 574 12.99 -16.89 -20.02
C GLU A 574 13.35 -16.17 -18.70
N HIS A 575 12.36 -16.02 -17.80
CA HIS A 575 12.50 -15.28 -16.55
C HIS A 575 12.16 -16.19 -15.35
N PHE A 576 13.14 -16.49 -14.51
CA PHE A 576 12.96 -17.35 -13.33
C PHE A 576 13.39 -16.69 -12.03
N VAL A 577 12.61 -16.93 -10.98
CA VAL A 577 13.01 -16.68 -9.58
C VAL A 577 13.27 -18.02 -8.92
N LEU A 578 14.49 -18.24 -8.48
CA LEU A 578 14.92 -19.38 -7.69
C LEU A 578 14.84 -18.99 -6.23
N VAL A 579 13.81 -19.48 -5.53
CA VAL A 579 13.65 -19.21 -4.11
C VAL A 579 14.62 -20.08 -3.33
N GLN A 580 15.38 -19.51 -2.41
CA GLN A 580 16.32 -20.22 -1.54
C GLN A 580 15.85 -20.09 -0.08
N PRO A 581 15.08 -21.05 0.45
CA PRO A 581 14.73 -21.07 1.87
C PRO A 581 15.99 -21.15 2.72
N THR A 582 16.09 -20.28 3.72
CA THR A 582 17.19 -20.27 4.69
C THR A 582 16.74 -20.88 6.00
N SER A 583 17.68 -21.43 6.77
CA SER A 583 17.45 -21.89 8.14
C SER A 583 17.62 -20.78 9.17
N PHE A 584 17.61 -19.50 8.75
CA PHE A 584 17.82 -18.36 9.62
C PHE A 584 16.81 -18.35 10.76
N GLN A 585 17.31 -18.15 11.98
CA GLN A 585 16.51 -17.95 13.18
C GLN A 585 17.05 -16.73 13.94
N PRO A 586 16.18 -15.80 14.35
CA PRO A 586 16.60 -14.65 15.12
C PRO A 586 17.09 -15.12 16.49
N THR A 587 18.15 -14.48 16.97
CA THR A 587 18.75 -14.74 18.28
C THR A 587 18.00 -14.01 19.41
N ARG A 588 17.19 -13.02 19.05
CA ARG A 588 16.45 -12.16 19.99
C ARG A 588 14.95 -12.31 19.80
N ASP A 589 14.22 -12.10 20.89
CA ASP A 589 12.76 -12.07 20.86
C ASP A 589 12.23 -10.89 20.04
N PRO A 590 11.04 -11.02 19.42
CA PRO A 590 10.41 -9.94 18.64
C PRO A 590 10.15 -8.69 19.49
N ASP A 591 10.57 -7.52 19.00
CA ASP A 591 10.34 -6.24 19.66
C ASP A 591 8.91 -5.73 19.36
N PRO A 592 8.17 -5.15 20.34
CA PRO A 592 6.87 -4.54 20.08
C PRO A 592 6.91 -3.39 19.05
N ASP A 593 8.03 -2.66 18.92
CA ASP A 593 8.24 -1.71 17.83
C ASP A 593 8.80 -2.42 16.58
N LYS A 594 7.92 -2.63 15.61
CA LYS A 594 8.24 -3.24 14.31
C LYS A 594 9.39 -2.56 13.55
N ARG A 595 9.69 -1.27 13.80
CA ARG A 595 10.84 -0.60 13.15
C ARG A 595 12.16 -1.03 13.78
N VAL A 596 12.18 -1.16 15.10
CA VAL A 596 13.34 -1.64 15.85
C VAL A 596 13.57 -3.12 15.53
N GLU A 597 12.50 -3.92 15.59
CA GLU A 597 12.51 -5.33 15.16
C GLU A 597 13.12 -5.48 13.76
N PHE A 598 12.68 -4.65 12.80
CA PHE A 598 13.21 -4.67 11.43
C PHE A 598 14.71 -4.32 11.34
N GLN A 599 15.17 -3.30 12.06
CA GLN A 599 16.59 -2.92 12.03
C GLN A 599 17.48 -4.00 12.66
N THR A 600 17.03 -4.59 13.77
CA THR A 600 17.73 -5.67 14.46
C THR A 600 17.79 -6.93 13.59
N LEU A 601 16.66 -7.36 12.99
CA LEU A 601 16.63 -8.50 12.07
C LEU A 601 17.58 -8.32 10.87
N TYR A 602 17.70 -7.12 10.33
CA TYR A 602 18.65 -6.85 9.24
C TYR A 602 20.10 -6.99 9.66
N GLN A 603 20.43 -6.63 10.89
CA GLN A 603 21.79 -6.82 11.39
C GLN A 603 22.06 -8.30 11.61
N GLU A 604 21.13 -9.03 12.26
CA GLU A 604 21.27 -10.47 12.49
C GLU A 604 21.38 -11.28 11.18
N LEU A 605 20.67 -10.88 10.12
CA LEU A 605 20.81 -11.49 8.79
C LEU A 605 22.19 -11.28 8.15
N VAL A 606 22.87 -10.16 8.47
CA VAL A 606 24.22 -9.86 7.99
C VAL A 606 25.27 -10.61 8.82
N ASP A 607 25.00 -10.78 10.10
CA ASP A 607 25.90 -11.47 11.04
C ASP A 607 25.81 -13.00 10.90
N ASP A 608 24.81 -13.55 10.19
CA ASP A 608 24.69 -14.98 9.89
C ASP A 608 25.73 -15.41 8.82
N GLU A 609 26.86 -15.91 9.31
CA GLU A 609 27.94 -16.43 8.48
C GLU A 609 27.53 -17.65 7.64
N ALA A 610 26.65 -18.53 8.15
CA ALA A 610 26.23 -19.73 7.44
C ALA A 610 25.38 -19.36 6.22
N ARG A 611 24.46 -18.40 6.39
CA ARG A 611 23.66 -17.83 5.31
C ARG A 611 24.55 -17.13 4.28
N THR A 612 25.50 -16.32 4.73
CA THR A 612 26.46 -15.62 3.84
C THR A 612 27.29 -16.62 3.02
N ARG A 613 27.79 -17.69 3.64
CA ARG A 613 28.55 -18.75 2.98
C ARG A 613 27.74 -19.44 1.89
N ARG A 614 26.48 -19.80 2.17
CA ARG A 614 25.57 -20.40 1.19
C ARG A 614 25.32 -19.48 -0.01
N ILE A 615 25.13 -18.18 0.26
CA ILE A 615 24.98 -17.18 -0.82
C ILE A 615 26.24 -17.15 -1.69
N CYS A 616 27.43 -17.14 -1.09
CA CYS A 616 28.69 -17.17 -1.83
C CYS A 616 28.83 -18.43 -2.67
N GLU A 617 28.44 -19.61 -2.16
CA GLU A 617 28.45 -20.87 -2.90
C GLU A 617 27.54 -20.82 -4.13
N ASP A 618 26.28 -20.37 -3.97
CA ASP A 618 25.34 -20.22 -5.08
C ASP A 618 25.88 -19.24 -6.16
N VAL A 619 26.54 -18.16 -5.73
CA VAL A 619 27.17 -17.18 -6.63
C VAL A 619 28.31 -17.83 -7.41
N LEU A 620 29.18 -18.59 -6.74
CA LEU A 620 30.31 -19.28 -7.38
C LEU A 620 29.81 -20.30 -8.41
N ASP A 621 28.76 -21.04 -8.10
CA ASP A 621 28.15 -21.98 -9.04
C ASP A 621 27.51 -21.26 -10.23
N SER A 622 26.92 -20.08 -10.03
CA SER A 622 26.44 -19.24 -11.14
C SER A 622 27.58 -18.82 -12.07
N VAL A 623 28.72 -18.36 -11.52
CA VAL A 623 29.91 -17.98 -12.31
C VAL A 623 30.49 -19.19 -13.05
N ARG A 624 30.58 -20.36 -12.41
CA ARG A 624 31.04 -21.62 -13.05
C ARG A 624 30.17 -22.03 -14.23
N ASN A 625 28.87 -21.70 -14.18
CA ASN A 625 27.94 -21.89 -15.28
C ASN A 625 28.01 -20.80 -16.37
N GLY A 626 29.06 -19.97 -16.37
CA GLY A 626 29.30 -18.93 -17.37
C GLY A 626 28.38 -17.72 -17.26
N ARG A 627 27.71 -17.53 -16.12
CA ARG A 627 26.76 -16.42 -15.91
C ARG A 627 27.44 -15.17 -15.37
N SER A 628 26.75 -14.04 -15.49
CA SER A 628 27.21 -12.72 -15.02
C SER A 628 26.36 -12.24 -13.85
N PRO A 629 26.71 -12.64 -12.61
CA PRO A 629 25.91 -12.32 -11.43
C PRO A 629 26.09 -10.91 -10.89
N LEU A 630 24.99 -10.36 -10.41
CA LEU A 630 24.88 -9.15 -9.60
C LEU A 630 24.39 -9.53 -8.20
N ILE A 631 25.14 -9.18 -7.16
CA ILE A 631 24.76 -9.35 -5.76
C ILE A 631 24.28 -8.00 -5.21
N LEU A 632 23.05 -7.96 -4.68
CA LEU A 632 22.47 -6.78 -4.06
C LEU A 632 22.28 -6.95 -2.56
N THR A 633 22.86 -6.02 -1.79
CA THR A 633 22.67 -5.85 -0.35
C THR A 633 22.37 -4.38 -0.02
N GLU A 634 21.91 -4.09 1.19
CA GLU A 634 21.63 -2.72 1.67
C GLU A 634 22.64 -2.24 2.72
N ARG A 635 23.55 -3.12 3.18
CA ARG A 635 24.53 -2.85 4.23
C ARG A 635 25.95 -2.97 3.69
N ASN A 636 26.80 -2.00 4.03
CA ASN A 636 28.21 -2.00 3.61
C ASN A 636 29.00 -3.15 4.26
N GLU A 637 28.70 -3.48 5.52
CA GLU A 637 29.33 -4.61 6.24
C GLU A 637 29.14 -5.94 5.51
N HIS A 638 27.91 -6.22 5.06
CA HIS A 638 27.61 -7.42 4.28
C HIS A 638 28.35 -7.44 2.93
N LEU A 639 28.46 -6.28 2.29
CA LEU A 639 29.21 -6.12 1.05
C LEU A 639 30.71 -6.40 1.27
N ASP A 640 31.27 -5.97 2.41
CA ASP A 640 32.66 -6.26 2.79
C ASP A 640 32.87 -7.76 3.06
N CYS A 641 31.88 -8.47 3.60
CA CYS A 641 31.90 -9.92 3.74
C CYS A 641 31.93 -10.62 2.37
N PHE A 642 31.05 -10.22 1.44
CA PHE A 642 31.05 -10.79 0.09
C PHE A 642 32.35 -10.51 -0.67
N GLU A 643 32.90 -9.30 -0.55
CA GLU A 643 34.18 -8.95 -1.18
C GLU A 643 35.31 -9.88 -0.69
N ARG A 644 35.42 -10.09 0.63
CA ARG A 644 36.45 -10.96 1.21
C ARG A 644 36.31 -12.42 0.78
N GLU A 645 35.10 -12.97 0.86
CA GLU A 645 34.83 -14.38 0.53
C GLU A 645 35.02 -14.67 -0.97
N LEU A 646 34.56 -13.76 -1.85
CA LEU A 646 34.56 -14.01 -3.29
C LEU A 646 35.88 -13.62 -3.98
N ALA A 647 36.61 -12.61 -3.47
CA ALA A 647 37.86 -12.16 -4.09
C ALA A 647 38.95 -13.24 -4.10
N SER A 648 38.91 -14.19 -3.18
CA SER A 648 39.84 -15.32 -3.13
C SER A 648 39.55 -16.41 -4.17
N ARG A 649 38.35 -16.42 -4.77
CA ARG A 649 37.85 -17.53 -5.61
C ARG A 649 37.45 -17.11 -7.02
N VAL A 650 37.31 -15.81 -7.29
CA VAL A 650 36.93 -15.27 -8.60
C VAL A 650 37.87 -14.14 -8.99
N HIS A 651 38.43 -14.22 -10.21
CA HIS A 651 39.41 -13.27 -10.73
C HIS A 651 38.87 -11.82 -10.77
N HIS A 652 37.60 -11.65 -11.14
CA HIS A 652 37.00 -10.32 -11.34
C HIS A 652 35.83 -10.06 -10.40
N VAL A 653 36.13 -9.62 -9.18
CA VAL A 653 35.12 -9.09 -8.25
C VAL A 653 35.13 -7.57 -8.30
N VAL A 654 33.98 -6.98 -8.64
CA VAL A 654 33.80 -5.52 -8.76
C VAL A 654 32.78 -5.07 -7.71
N VAL A 655 33.24 -4.20 -6.81
CA VAL A 655 32.45 -3.76 -5.66
C VAL A 655 31.99 -2.31 -5.84
N LEU A 656 30.69 -2.08 -5.70
CA LEU A 656 30.00 -0.81 -5.93
C LEU A 656 29.32 -0.30 -4.64
N ARG A 657 30.07 0.49 -3.88
CA ARG A 657 29.67 1.14 -2.63
C ARG A 657 28.93 2.45 -2.87
N ALA A 658 27.92 2.72 -2.03
CA ALA A 658 27.30 4.04 -1.97
C ALA A 658 28.28 5.04 -1.34
N GLY A 659 28.54 6.16 -2.02
CA GLY A 659 29.44 7.22 -1.50
C GLY A 659 30.84 7.30 -2.11
N MET A 660 31.22 6.42 -3.05
CA MET A 660 32.53 6.50 -3.72
C MET A 660 32.79 7.86 -4.38
N GLY A 661 34.04 8.32 -4.40
CA GLY A 661 34.46 9.54 -5.09
C GLY A 661 34.44 9.41 -6.62
N LYS A 662 34.43 10.54 -7.34
CA LYS A 662 34.34 10.56 -8.82
C LYS A 662 35.45 9.77 -9.51
N LYS A 663 36.71 9.91 -9.06
CA LYS A 663 37.86 9.20 -9.63
C LYS A 663 37.76 7.68 -9.42
N GLN A 664 37.36 7.24 -8.23
CA GLN A 664 37.17 5.83 -7.90
C GLN A 664 36.07 5.20 -8.78
N ARG A 665 34.92 5.89 -8.95
CA ARG A 665 33.84 5.38 -9.82
C ARG A 665 34.28 5.22 -11.26
N GLN A 666 35.03 6.19 -11.79
CA GLN A 666 35.53 6.14 -13.16
C GLN A 666 36.51 4.97 -13.34
N ALA A 667 37.46 4.79 -12.41
CA ALA A 667 38.38 3.65 -12.44
C ALA A 667 37.66 2.29 -12.36
N VAL A 668 36.61 2.19 -11.54
CA VAL A 668 35.81 0.96 -11.45
C VAL A 668 35.04 0.67 -12.74
N ASN A 669 34.44 1.69 -13.36
CA ASN A 669 33.75 1.53 -14.65
C ASN A 669 34.72 1.18 -15.79
N GLU A 670 35.91 1.80 -15.81
CA GLU A 670 36.97 1.50 -16.79
C GLU A 670 37.46 0.06 -16.60
N ARG A 671 37.69 -0.38 -15.36
CA ARG A 671 38.01 -1.78 -15.04
C ARG A 671 36.89 -2.72 -15.49
N LEU A 672 35.63 -2.36 -15.24
CA LEU A 672 34.48 -3.17 -15.63
C LEU A 672 34.36 -3.32 -17.16
N ALA A 673 34.64 -2.24 -17.90
CA ALA A 673 34.65 -2.22 -19.36
C ALA A 673 35.86 -2.99 -19.94
N ALA A 674 37.00 -2.99 -19.26
CA ALA A 674 38.21 -3.69 -19.67
C ALA A 674 38.15 -5.21 -19.49
N ILE A 675 37.26 -5.73 -18.63
CA ILE A 675 37.10 -7.18 -18.44
C ILE A 675 36.61 -7.83 -19.74
N PRO A 676 37.37 -8.80 -20.32
CA PRO A 676 36.99 -9.51 -21.54
C PRO A 676 35.62 -10.16 -21.45
N ARG A 677 34.99 -10.39 -22.61
CA ARG A 677 33.62 -10.92 -22.68
C ARG A 677 33.51 -12.37 -22.20
N GLU A 678 34.58 -13.15 -22.34
CA GLU A 678 34.61 -14.58 -22.03
C GLU A 678 35.01 -14.86 -20.57
N GLU A 679 35.45 -13.85 -19.84
CA GLU A 679 35.89 -14.00 -18.44
C GLU A 679 34.75 -13.77 -17.45
N GLY A 680 34.58 -14.72 -16.53
CA GLY A 680 33.59 -14.63 -15.46
C GLY A 680 33.90 -13.48 -14.49
N ARG A 681 32.85 -12.78 -14.06
CA ARG A 681 32.96 -11.65 -13.13
C ARG A 681 31.74 -11.56 -12.23
N ILE A 682 31.93 -10.96 -11.06
CA ILE A 682 30.88 -10.72 -10.08
C ILE A 682 30.79 -9.22 -9.81
N ILE A 683 29.57 -8.69 -9.79
CA ILE A 683 29.31 -7.32 -9.33
C ILE A 683 28.62 -7.40 -7.97
N VAL A 684 29.22 -6.78 -6.95
CA VAL A 684 28.62 -6.67 -5.60
C VAL A 684 28.27 -5.22 -5.36
N ALA A 685 27.01 -4.91 -5.07
CA ALA A 685 26.58 -3.53 -4.97
C ALA A 685 25.51 -3.28 -3.90
N THR A 686 25.42 -2.02 -3.48
CA THR A 686 24.28 -1.59 -2.66
C THR A 686 23.05 -1.30 -3.53
N GLY A 687 21.85 -1.65 -3.04
CA GLY A 687 20.59 -1.43 -3.75
C GLY A 687 20.37 0.02 -4.20
N LYS A 688 20.80 1.00 -3.38
CA LYS A 688 20.77 2.43 -3.73
C LYS A 688 21.65 2.81 -4.93
N TYR A 689 22.75 2.09 -5.17
CA TYR A 689 23.66 2.37 -6.28
C TYR A 689 23.11 1.79 -7.59
N VAL A 690 22.62 0.55 -7.56
CA VAL A 690 22.16 -0.16 -8.76
C VAL A 690 20.72 0.17 -9.15
N GLY A 691 19.88 0.57 -8.19
CA GLY A 691 18.50 0.99 -8.47
C GLY A 691 18.43 2.06 -9.56
N GLU A 692 19.33 3.06 -9.52
CA GLU A 692 19.27 4.24 -10.39
C GLU A 692 20.63 4.51 -11.07
N GLY A 693 20.69 4.25 -12.38
CA GLY A 693 21.77 4.73 -13.25
C GLY A 693 22.93 3.77 -13.55
N PHE A 694 22.89 2.51 -13.11
CA PHE A 694 23.89 1.49 -13.49
C PHE A 694 23.50 0.79 -14.81
N ASP A 695 24.44 0.69 -15.75
CA ASP A 695 24.24 0.05 -17.06
C ASP A 695 25.31 -1.00 -17.35
N ASP A 696 24.91 -2.27 -17.38
CA ASP A 696 25.71 -3.36 -17.90
C ASP A 696 24.80 -4.41 -18.57
N PRO A 697 24.82 -4.53 -19.91
CA PRO A 697 23.96 -5.46 -20.64
C PRO A 697 24.24 -6.95 -20.39
N ARG A 698 25.46 -7.31 -19.95
CA ARG A 698 25.89 -8.70 -19.77
C ARG A 698 25.21 -9.38 -18.59
N LEU A 699 24.68 -8.62 -17.63
CA LEU A 699 24.05 -9.17 -16.42
C LEU A 699 22.86 -10.06 -16.75
N ASP A 700 22.85 -11.27 -16.23
CA ASP A 700 21.78 -12.25 -16.42
C ASP A 700 21.25 -12.85 -15.11
N THR A 701 21.98 -12.68 -14.01
CA THR A 701 21.65 -13.30 -12.72
C THR A 701 21.71 -12.27 -11.61
N LEU A 702 20.69 -12.25 -10.75
CA LEU A 702 20.60 -11.37 -9.59
C LEU A 702 20.49 -12.19 -8.31
N PHE A 703 21.28 -11.85 -7.30
CA PHE A 703 21.20 -12.38 -5.95
C PHE A 703 20.65 -11.30 -5.02
N LEU A 704 19.41 -11.49 -4.55
CA LEU A 704 18.77 -10.59 -3.59
C LEU A 704 19.05 -11.08 -2.17
N THR A 705 20.13 -10.59 -1.56
CA THR A 705 20.66 -11.17 -0.31
C THR A 705 19.97 -10.65 0.95
N LEU A 706 19.30 -9.50 0.87
CA LEU A 706 18.48 -8.97 1.95
C LEU A 706 17.03 -8.78 1.49
N PRO A 707 16.06 -8.95 2.40
CA PRO A 707 14.65 -8.86 2.04
C PRO A 707 14.31 -7.45 1.54
N VAL A 708 13.42 -7.34 0.57
CA VAL A 708 12.83 -6.09 0.11
C VAL A 708 11.32 -6.28 0.07
N SER A 709 10.51 -5.26 0.35
CA SER A 709 9.05 -5.44 0.43
C SER A 709 8.24 -4.64 -0.60
N TRP A 710 8.88 -3.74 -1.36
CA TRP A 710 8.18 -2.85 -2.31
C TRP A 710 8.33 -3.34 -3.75
N ARG A 711 7.20 -3.53 -4.43
CA ARG A 711 7.14 -4.11 -5.78
C ARG A 711 7.97 -3.34 -6.80
N GLY A 712 7.95 -2.01 -6.79
CA GLY A 712 8.69 -1.26 -7.80
C GLY A 712 10.21 -1.31 -7.62
N THR A 713 10.74 -1.56 -6.41
CA THR A 713 12.19 -1.74 -6.18
C THR A 713 12.58 -3.07 -6.80
N VAL A 714 11.77 -4.11 -6.60
CA VAL A 714 11.94 -5.41 -7.23
C VAL A 714 11.89 -5.27 -8.76
N ALA A 715 10.92 -4.53 -9.29
CA ALA A 715 10.82 -4.26 -10.73
C ALA A 715 12.01 -3.49 -11.29
N GLN A 716 12.52 -2.52 -10.53
CA GLN A 716 13.70 -1.74 -10.91
C GLN A 716 14.96 -2.61 -10.94
N TYR A 717 15.17 -3.48 -9.95
CA TYR A 717 16.31 -4.40 -9.90
C TYR A 717 16.23 -5.48 -10.99
N ALA A 718 15.09 -6.16 -11.10
CA ALA A 718 14.86 -7.17 -12.13
C ALA A 718 15.00 -6.56 -13.55
N GLY A 719 14.49 -5.34 -13.75
CA GLY A 719 14.58 -4.60 -15.00
C GLY A 719 16.01 -4.37 -15.50
N ARG A 720 17.02 -4.35 -14.61
CA ARG A 720 18.44 -4.22 -15.03
C ARG A 720 18.96 -5.46 -15.73
N LEU A 721 18.38 -6.62 -15.44
CA LEU A 721 18.72 -7.89 -16.09
C LEU A 721 18.02 -8.05 -17.45
N HIS A 722 17.13 -7.15 -17.85
CA HIS A 722 16.28 -7.33 -19.05
C HIS A 722 16.88 -6.74 -20.32
N ARG A 723 18.13 -6.29 -20.27
CA ARG A 723 18.83 -5.79 -21.46
C ARG A 723 19.21 -6.96 -22.38
N LEU A 724 19.04 -6.73 -23.68
CA LEU A 724 19.43 -7.68 -24.72
C LEU A 724 20.96 -7.76 -24.78
N TYR A 725 21.46 -8.99 -24.85
CA TYR A 725 22.88 -9.31 -25.01
C TYR A 725 22.99 -10.61 -25.79
N ASP A 726 24.04 -10.73 -26.60
CA ASP A 726 24.23 -11.91 -27.45
C ASP A 726 24.45 -13.16 -26.58
N GLY A 727 23.84 -14.29 -26.97
CA GLY A 727 23.86 -15.55 -26.20
C GLY A 727 22.96 -15.61 -24.96
N LYS A 728 22.27 -14.52 -24.57
CA LYS A 728 21.42 -14.49 -23.37
C LYS A 728 20.06 -15.17 -23.59
N ARG A 729 19.91 -16.37 -23.03
CA ARG A 729 18.70 -17.20 -23.15
C ARG A 729 17.80 -17.20 -21.90
N GLN A 730 18.37 -16.88 -20.73
CA GLN A 730 17.65 -17.00 -19.46
C GLN A 730 18.14 -15.98 -18.44
N VAL A 731 17.20 -15.32 -17.75
CA VAL A 731 17.44 -14.44 -16.62
C VAL A 731 17.00 -15.12 -15.31
N ARG A 732 17.86 -15.08 -14.29
CA ARG A 732 17.61 -15.73 -12.99
C ARG A 732 17.69 -14.73 -11.84
N ILE A 733 16.78 -14.85 -10.88
CA ILE A 733 16.84 -14.13 -9.60
C ILE A 733 16.89 -15.16 -8.49
N TYR A 734 17.93 -15.15 -7.66
CA TYR A 734 17.99 -15.89 -6.41
C TYR A 734 17.41 -15.02 -5.30
N ASP A 735 16.28 -15.44 -4.72
CA ASP A 735 15.63 -14.77 -3.58
C ASP A 735 15.77 -15.64 -2.34
N TYR A 736 16.55 -15.16 -1.37
CA TYR A 736 16.75 -15.86 -0.09
C TYR A 736 15.55 -15.61 0.82
N ALA A 737 14.79 -16.67 1.07
CA ALA A 737 13.52 -16.62 1.79
C ALA A 737 13.68 -17.09 3.24
N ASP A 738 13.70 -16.14 4.16
CA ASP A 738 13.80 -16.38 5.60
C ASP A 738 12.40 -16.66 6.21
N LEU A 739 11.84 -17.84 5.89
CA LEU A 739 10.43 -18.19 6.18
C LEU A 739 10.10 -18.41 7.66
N ASN A 740 11.11 -18.70 8.48
CA ASN A 740 10.94 -18.93 9.93
C ASN A 740 10.60 -17.65 10.71
N VAL A 741 10.74 -16.47 10.09
CA VAL A 741 10.44 -15.17 10.72
C VAL A 741 9.16 -14.59 10.14
N PRO A 742 8.07 -14.43 10.92
CA PRO A 742 6.76 -13.98 10.41
C PRO A 742 6.78 -12.63 9.69
N MET A 743 7.67 -11.72 10.06
CA MET A 743 7.85 -10.45 9.33
C MET A 743 8.47 -10.67 7.95
N LEU A 744 9.53 -11.48 7.87
CA LEU A 744 10.28 -11.73 6.63
C LEU A 744 9.48 -12.61 5.66
N ALA A 745 8.71 -13.57 6.16
CA ALA A 745 7.77 -14.37 5.38
C ALA A 745 6.72 -13.47 4.68
N ARG A 746 6.09 -12.53 5.41
CA ARG A 746 5.16 -11.56 4.80
C ARG A 746 5.82 -10.65 3.78
N MET A 747 7.10 -10.30 3.98
CA MET A 747 7.86 -9.53 2.99
C MET A 747 8.14 -10.36 1.73
N PHE A 748 8.45 -11.65 1.89
CA PHE A 748 8.64 -12.59 0.79
C PHE A 748 7.36 -12.77 -0.03
N ASP A 749 6.19 -12.95 0.61
CA ASP A 749 4.91 -13.02 -0.10
C ASP A 749 4.64 -11.79 -0.98
N ARG A 750 5.00 -10.60 -0.47
CA ARG A 750 4.88 -9.35 -1.24
C ARG A 750 5.86 -9.31 -2.42
N ARG A 751 7.07 -9.87 -2.28
CA ARG A 751 8.03 -10.00 -3.39
C ARG A 751 7.54 -10.97 -4.45
N CYS A 752 7.00 -12.13 -4.06
CA CYS A 752 6.40 -13.10 -4.98
C CYS A 752 5.37 -12.44 -5.90
N ARG A 753 4.40 -11.72 -5.31
CA ARG A 753 3.43 -10.93 -6.09
C ARG A 753 4.11 -9.90 -7.01
N GLY A 754 5.22 -9.30 -6.56
CA GLY A 754 6.03 -8.39 -7.37
C GLY A 754 6.69 -9.08 -8.57
N TYR A 755 7.28 -10.25 -8.39
CA TYR A 755 7.89 -11.03 -9.46
C TYR A 755 6.86 -11.50 -10.50
N GLU A 756 5.71 -12.00 -10.04
CA GLU A 756 4.60 -12.42 -10.90
C GLU A 756 4.08 -11.26 -11.74
N ALA A 757 3.93 -10.07 -11.15
CA ALA A 757 3.50 -8.86 -11.87
C ALA A 757 4.48 -8.45 -12.99
N ILE A 758 5.78 -8.75 -12.84
CA ILE A 758 6.82 -8.49 -13.84
C ILE A 758 6.85 -9.60 -14.91
N GLY A 759 6.19 -10.74 -14.68
CA GLY A 759 6.18 -11.90 -15.58
C GLY A 759 7.27 -12.93 -15.31
N TYR A 760 7.84 -12.97 -14.10
CA TYR A 760 8.76 -14.03 -13.70
C TYR A 760 8.02 -15.29 -13.26
N THR A 761 8.60 -16.45 -13.59
CA THR A 761 8.16 -17.75 -13.07
C THR A 761 8.89 -18.05 -11.77
N ILE A 762 8.15 -18.24 -10.67
CA ILE A 762 8.74 -18.53 -9.35
C ILE A 762 8.89 -20.04 -9.18
N LEU A 763 10.12 -20.46 -8.96
CA LEU A 763 10.53 -21.84 -8.69
C LEU A 763 10.86 -21.96 -7.20
N LEU A 764 10.05 -22.75 -6.49
CA LEU A 764 10.26 -23.10 -5.08
C LEU A 764 10.91 -24.48 -4.99
N PRO A 765 12.00 -24.65 -4.22
CA PRO A 765 12.53 -25.98 -3.93
C PRO A 765 11.58 -26.71 -2.99
N ALA A 766 11.50 -28.04 -3.15
CA ALA A 766 10.62 -28.94 -2.40
C ALA A 766 10.84 -28.93 -0.87
N SER A 767 11.95 -28.37 -0.40
CA SER A 767 12.33 -28.24 1.02
C SER A 767 11.49 -27.25 1.84
N ALA A 768 10.46 -26.62 1.26
CA ALA A 768 9.65 -25.59 1.92
C ALA A 768 8.42 -26.11 2.69
N ILE A 769 8.08 -27.41 2.59
CA ILE A 769 6.92 -28.01 3.28
C ILE A 769 7.43 -29.07 4.28
N PRO A 770 7.35 -28.81 5.61
CA PRO A 770 7.74 -29.79 6.62
C PRO A 770 6.98 -31.11 6.44
N GLY A 771 7.72 -32.23 6.33
CA GLY A 771 7.16 -33.59 6.21
C GLY A 771 6.93 -34.08 4.78
N TRP A 772 7.24 -33.29 3.74
CA TRP A 772 7.24 -33.77 2.34
C TRP A 772 8.64 -34.24 1.92
N PRO A 773 8.78 -35.30 1.09
CA PRO A 773 10.08 -35.78 0.63
C PRO A 773 10.83 -34.72 -0.17
N ALA A 774 12.07 -34.42 0.23
CA ALA A 774 12.87 -33.34 -0.33
C ALA A 774 13.20 -33.51 -1.83
N ASP A 775 13.18 -34.75 -2.32
CA ASP A 775 13.53 -35.10 -3.70
C ASP A 775 12.33 -34.96 -4.68
N VAL A 776 11.13 -34.66 -4.17
CA VAL A 776 9.90 -34.63 -4.99
C VAL A 776 9.33 -33.21 -5.09
N VAL A 777 9.39 -32.65 -6.29
CA VAL A 777 8.95 -31.27 -6.59
C VAL A 777 7.43 -31.19 -6.74
N LEU A 778 6.79 -30.24 -6.04
CA LEU A 778 5.37 -29.92 -6.18
C LEU A 778 5.15 -28.74 -7.16
N PRO A 779 4.11 -28.79 -8.02
CA PRO A 779 3.73 -27.64 -8.85
C PRO A 779 3.34 -26.41 -8.00
N SER A 780 3.80 -25.22 -8.40
CA SER A 780 3.55 -23.97 -7.68
C SER A 780 2.34 -23.18 -8.17
N ASP A 781 1.64 -23.70 -9.18
CA ASP A 781 0.46 -23.08 -9.80
C ASP A 781 -0.65 -22.81 -8.74
N PRO A 782 -1.28 -21.62 -8.73
CA PRO A 782 -2.31 -21.28 -7.73
C PRO A 782 -3.56 -22.17 -7.78
N VAL A 783 -3.96 -22.61 -8.98
CA VAL A 783 -5.06 -23.56 -9.19
C VAL A 783 -4.64 -24.92 -8.64
N TRP A 784 -3.43 -25.38 -8.96
CA TRP A 784 -2.89 -26.62 -8.40
C TRP A 784 -2.81 -26.58 -6.87
N LYS A 785 -2.26 -25.51 -6.28
CA LYS A 785 -2.19 -25.38 -4.82
C LYS A 785 -3.58 -25.34 -4.18
N ARG A 786 -4.54 -24.62 -4.77
CA ARG A 786 -5.92 -24.59 -4.28
C ARG A 786 -6.53 -25.99 -4.31
N ASP A 787 -6.36 -26.70 -5.41
CA ASP A 787 -7.05 -27.96 -5.68
C ASP A 787 -6.37 -29.17 -4.98
N TYR A 788 -5.05 -29.14 -4.76
CA TYR A 788 -4.29 -30.30 -4.24
C TYR A 788 -3.71 -30.11 -2.83
N SER A 789 -3.80 -28.92 -2.22
CA SER A 789 -3.24 -28.66 -0.88
C SER A 789 -3.85 -29.50 0.25
N GLY A 790 -5.15 -29.84 0.14
CA GLY A 790 -5.81 -30.75 1.07
C GLY A 790 -5.15 -32.13 1.04
N SER A 791 -5.01 -32.71 -0.15
CA SER A 791 -4.38 -34.02 -0.37
C SER A 791 -2.92 -34.06 0.05
N VAL A 792 -2.14 -33.00 -0.19
CA VAL A 792 -0.75 -32.90 0.28
C VAL A 792 -0.68 -32.93 1.80
N ARG A 793 -1.55 -32.19 2.50
CA ARG A 793 -1.60 -32.21 3.98
C ARG A 793 -1.97 -33.59 4.51
N ARG A 794 -2.92 -34.28 3.87
CA ARG A 794 -3.31 -35.65 4.20
C ARG A 794 -2.14 -36.62 4.06
N LEU A 795 -1.42 -36.57 2.94
CA LEU A 795 -0.26 -37.41 2.67
C LEU A 795 0.85 -37.20 3.72
N ILE A 796 1.12 -35.94 4.09
CA ILE A 796 2.09 -35.62 5.14
C ILE A 796 1.64 -36.18 6.50
N ARG A 797 0.37 -35.97 6.86
CA ARG A 797 -0.19 -36.45 8.14
C ARG A 797 -0.06 -37.95 8.30
N ASP A 798 -0.35 -38.69 7.24
CA ASP A 798 -0.42 -40.14 7.28
C ASP A 798 0.92 -40.83 6.95
N GLY A 799 1.97 -40.06 6.70
CA GLY A 799 3.28 -40.54 6.26
C GLY A 799 3.36 -40.72 4.74
N VAL A 800 4.34 -40.07 4.12
CA VAL A 800 4.61 -40.12 2.68
C VAL A 800 6.09 -40.38 2.40
N ASP A 801 6.36 -41.37 1.56
CA ASP A 801 7.70 -41.70 1.06
C ASP A 801 7.94 -41.10 -0.34
N THR A 802 9.21 -41.02 -0.76
CA THR A 802 9.60 -40.43 -2.06
C THR A 802 8.81 -41.03 -3.23
N PRO A 803 8.64 -42.37 -3.36
CA PRO A 803 7.97 -42.88 -4.54
C PRO A 803 6.44 -42.73 -4.50
N LEU A 804 5.78 -42.70 -3.33
CA LEU A 804 4.37 -42.32 -3.22
C LEU A 804 4.16 -40.85 -3.59
N ALA A 805 5.06 -39.97 -3.12
CA ALA A 805 5.05 -38.56 -3.49
C ALA A 805 5.25 -38.35 -5.00
N SER A 806 6.16 -39.09 -5.64
CA SER A 806 6.36 -39.02 -7.10
C SER A 806 5.13 -39.46 -7.88
N LEU A 807 4.46 -40.53 -7.44
CA LEU A 807 3.21 -41.01 -8.05
C LEU A 807 2.09 -39.98 -7.90
N PHE A 808 1.97 -39.34 -6.74
CA PHE A 808 1.00 -38.25 -6.52
C PHE A 808 1.23 -37.08 -7.49
N VAL A 809 2.48 -36.62 -7.61
CA VAL A 809 2.81 -35.52 -8.52
C VAL A 809 2.53 -35.89 -9.97
N HIS A 810 2.78 -37.14 -10.38
CA HIS A 810 2.43 -37.61 -11.71
C HIS A 810 0.91 -37.67 -11.94
N ALA A 811 0.14 -38.14 -10.97
CA ALA A 811 -1.32 -38.15 -11.03
C ALA A 811 -1.93 -36.74 -11.04
N ALA A 812 -1.27 -35.77 -10.40
CA ALA A 812 -1.75 -34.39 -10.24
C ALA A 812 -1.30 -33.42 -11.35
N ARG A 813 -0.67 -33.88 -12.44
CA ARG A 813 -0.29 -33.02 -13.58
C ARG A 813 -1.51 -32.68 -14.44
N ALA A 814 -1.78 -31.38 -14.64
CA ALA A 814 -2.80 -30.93 -15.59
C ALA A 814 -2.32 -31.18 -17.03
N MET A 815 -3.11 -31.90 -17.83
CA MET A 815 -2.84 -32.15 -19.26
C MET A 815 -3.95 -31.54 -20.11
N PRO A 816 -3.64 -31.05 -21.34
CA PRO A 816 -4.65 -30.57 -22.28
C PRO A 816 -5.65 -31.68 -22.64
N GLU A 817 -6.89 -31.29 -22.93
CA GLU A 817 -8.04 -32.20 -23.15
C GLU A 817 -7.86 -33.16 -24.35
N ASP A 818 -6.87 -32.92 -25.23
CA ASP A 818 -6.81 -33.51 -26.58
C ASP A 818 -5.61 -34.43 -26.88
N ALA A 819 -4.93 -35.04 -25.89
CA ALA A 819 -3.71 -35.84 -26.15
C ALA A 819 -3.76 -37.30 -25.65
N GLU A 820 -3.05 -38.20 -26.35
CA GLU A 820 -2.74 -39.63 -26.04
C GLU A 820 -2.24 -39.92 -24.60
N GLY A 821 -2.07 -38.91 -23.76
CA GLY A 821 -1.63 -39.00 -22.37
C GLY A 821 -2.71 -39.36 -21.34
N ALA A 822 -4.00 -39.35 -21.69
CA ALA A 822 -5.09 -39.63 -20.74
C ALA A 822 -5.04 -41.06 -20.16
N ALA A 823 -4.69 -42.06 -20.97
CA ALA A 823 -4.51 -43.45 -20.52
C ALA A 823 -3.30 -43.60 -19.57
N ARG A 824 -2.22 -42.87 -19.82
CA ARG A 824 -1.03 -42.83 -18.94
C ARG A 824 -1.34 -42.16 -17.61
N ALA A 825 -2.13 -41.09 -17.62
CA ALA A 825 -2.58 -40.42 -16.40
C ALA A 825 -3.47 -41.33 -15.56
N ARG A 826 -4.41 -42.05 -16.18
CA ARG A 826 -5.25 -43.05 -15.50
C ARG A 826 -4.40 -44.14 -14.82
N SER A 827 -3.44 -44.70 -15.55
CA SER A 827 -2.50 -45.68 -15.01
C SER A 827 -1.63 -45.12 -13.86
N ALA A 828 -1.24 -43.84 -13.91
CA ALA A 828 -0.53 -43.18 -12.82
C ALA A 828 -1.42 -42.96 -11.58
N THR A 829 -2.69 -42.58 -11.78
CA THR A 829 -3.67 -42.39 -10.71
C THR A 829 -4.05 -43.73 -10.04
N GLU A 830 -4.24 -44.78 -10.83
CA GLU A 830 -4.43 -46.16 -10.37
C GLU A 830 -3.26 -46.63 -9.50
N ALA A 831 -2.03 -46.47 -10.01
CA ALA A 831 -0.82 -46.83 -9.29
C ALA A 831 -0.63 -46.01 -8.00
N PHE A 832 -0.98 -44.72 -8.03
CA PHE A 832 -0.97 -43.85 -6.86
C PHE A 832 -1.97 -44.33 -5.80
N LEU A 833 -3.25 -44.53 -6.16
CA LEU A 833 -4.28 -44.97 -5.22
C LEU A 833 -3.98 -46.36 -4.65
N TYR A 834 -3.52 -47.30 -5.49
CA TYR A 834 -3.12 -48.64 -5.06
C TYR A 834 -2.00 -48.58 -4.01
N ARG A 835 -0.90 -47.88 -4.32
CA ARG A 835 0.21 -47.71 -3.37
C ARG A 835 -0.27 -47.00 -2.11
N ARG A 836 -1.12 -45.99 -2.24
CA ARG A 836 -1.66 -45.26 -1.09
C ARG A 836 -2.44 -46.19 -0.15
N LEU A 837 -3.34 -47.01 -0.70
CA LEU A 837 -4.08 -48.01 0.08
C LEU A 837 -3.14 -49.06 0.71
N ASP A 838 -2.02 -49.39 0.05
CA ASP A 838 -1.05 -50.34 0.61
C ASP A 838 -0.24 -49.71 1.77
N THR A 839 0.03 -48.41 1.73
CA THR A 839 0.72 -47.70 2.83
C THR A 839 -0.13 -47.49 4.09
N LEU A 840 -1.45 -47.68 4.01
CA LEU A 840 -2.37 -47.52 5.14
C LEU A 840 -2.54 -48.84 5.91
N ALA A 841 -2.40 -48.80 7.24
CA ALA A 841 -2.54 -49.98 8.10
C ALA A 841 -3.88 -50.69 7.95
N GLU A 842 -4.96 -49.96 7.67
CA GLU A 842 -6.30 -50.48 7.52
C GLU A 842 -6.54 -51.22 6.20
N THR A 843 -5.70 -51.00 5.18
CA THR A 843 -5.91 -51.51 3.81
C THR A 843 -4.69 -52.21 3.19
N ASN A 844 -3.55 -52.22 3.88
CA ASN A 844 -2.33 -52.92 3.48
C ASN A 844 -2.62 -54.37 3.05
N GLY A 845 -2.13 -54.76 1.86
CA GLY A 845 -2.28 -56.09 1.29
C GLY A 845 -3.69 -56.51 0.90
N ARG A 846 -4.69 -55.62 0.94
CA ARG A 846 -6.10 -55.99 0.69
C ARG A 846 -6.61 -55.75 -0.71
N PHE A 847 -5.96 -54.88 -1.47
CA PHE A 847 -6.33 -54.55 -2.84
C PHE A 847 -5.36 -55.20 -3.82
N ARG A 848 -5.84 -55.45 -5.04
CA ARG A 848 -5.04 -55.85 -6.20
C ARG A 848 -5.38 -54.93 -7.36
N LEU A 849 -4.38 -54.51 -8.12
CA LEU A 849 -4.51 -53.62 -9.27
C LEU A 849 -4.84 -54.42 -10.55
N ASN A 850 -5.72 -53.90 -11.40
CA ASN A 850 -6.07 -54.39 -12.74
C ASN A 850 -6.42 -55.89 -12.77
N VAL A 851 -7.48 -56.26 -12.04
CA VAL A 851 -7.88 -57.66 -11.85
C VAL A 851 -8.92 -58.07 -12.89
N PRO A 852 -8.65 -59.09 -13.73
CA PRO A 852 -9.67 -59.69 -14.57
C PRO A 852 -10.59 -60.60 -13.74
N LEU A 853 -11.89 -60.35 -13.81
CA LEU A 853 -12.94 -61.19 -13.26
C LEU A 853 -13.56 -62.06 -14.37
N PRO A 854 -13.94 -63.32 -14.08
CA PRO A 854 -14.58 -64.21 -15.05
C PRO A 854 -16.06 -63.85 -15.25
N ILE A 855 -16.34 -62.58 -15.53
CA ILE A 855 -17.65 -62.01 -15.82
C ILE A 855 -17.62 -61.58 -17.30
N PRO A 856 -18.49 -62.12 -18.18
CA PRO A 856 -18.50 -61.73 -19.59
C PRO A 856 -18.89 -60.26 -19.79
N PHE A 857 -18.11 -59.50 -20.56
CA PHE A 857 -18.38 -58.09 -20.86
C PHE A 857 -17.86 -57.69 -22.26
N ASP A 858 -18.68 -56.96 -23.04
CA ASP A 858 -18.37 -56.49 -24.40
C ASP A 858 -17.81 -57.54 -25.38
N GLY A 859 -18.25 -58.80 -25.28
CA GLY A 859 -17.78 -59.89 -26.14
C GLY A 859 -16.44 -60.50 -25.74
N PHE A 860 -15.79 -59.96 -24.71
CA PHE A 860 -14.61 -60.56 -24.08
C PHE A 860 -15.04 -61.40 -22.87
N GLY A 861 -14.40 -62.56 -22.68
CA GLY A 861 -14.76 -63.54 -21.64
C GLY A 861 -14.46 -63.12 -20.19
N THR A 862 -13.96 -61.89 -19.97
CA THR A 862 -13.55 -61.38 -18.67
C THR A 862 -13.80 -59.87 -18.57
N LEU A 863 -14.14 -59.40 -17.36
CA LEU A 863 -14.34 -57.99 -17.00
C LEU A 863 -13.18 -57.55 -16.11
N GLU A 864 -12.41 -56.56 -16.53
CA GLU A 864 -11.28 -56.02 -15.75
C GLU A 864 -11.74 -54.93 -14.79
N VAL A 865 -11.24 -54.94 -13.54
CA VAL A 865 -11.51 -53.93 -12.50
C VAL A 865 -10.20 -53.28 -12.06
N ASP A 866 -10.19 -51.96 -11.94
CA ASP A 866 -8.98 -51.18 -11.66
C ASP A 866 -8.37 -51.52 -10.28
N LEU A 867 -9.16 -51.54 -9.20
CA LEU A 867 -8.73 -52.09 -7.92
C LEU A 867 -9.78 -53.01 -7.30
N LEU A 868 -9.35 -54.19 -6.87
CA LEU A 868 -10.23 -55.19 -6.26
C LEU A 868 -9.79 -55.57 -4.85
N CYS A 869 -10.70 -55.41 -3.89
CA CYS A 869 -10.62 -56.08 -2.59
C CYS A 869 -11.49 -57.34 -2.61
N ALA A 870 -10.87 -58.49 -2.92
CA ALA A 870 -11.58 -59.75 -3.11
C ALA A 870 -12.33 -60.22 -1.85
N HIS A 871 -11.70 -60.09 -0.67
CA HIS A 871 -12.28 -60.57 0.59
C HIS A 871 -13.53 -59.76 1.02
N ALA A 872 -13.52 -58.44 0.80
CA ALA A 872 -14.66 -57.57 1.11
C ALA A 872 -15.68 -57.47 -0.04
N ARG A 873 -15.38 -58.10 -1.19
CA ARG A 873 -16.08 -57.92 -2.47
C ARG A 873 -16.31 -56.44 -2.81
N VAL A 874 -15.26 -55.64 -2.74
CA VAL A 874 -15.30 -54.21 -3.14
C VAL A 874 -14.48 -54.03 -4.41
N ALA A 875 -15.10 -53.48 -5.44
CA ALA A 875 -14.47 -53.09 -6.70
C ALA A 875 -14.38 -51.56 -6.75
N ILE A 876 -13.21 -51.02 -7.10
CA ILE A 876 -12.99 -49.59 -7.30
C ILE A 876 -12.66 -49.34 -8.76
N GLU A 877 -13.32 -48.34 -9.34
CA GLU A 877 -13.19 -47.92 -10.74
C GLU A 877 -12.83 -46.43 -10.81
N LEU A 878 -11.87 -46.06 -11.66
CA LEU A 878 -11.31 -44.72 -11.81
C LEU A 878 -11.53 -44.17 -13.23
N ASP A 879 -12.42 -43.19 -13.36
CA ASP A 879 -12.84 -42.64 -14.65
C ASP A 879 -12.12 -41.34 -15.02
N GLY A 880 -11.73 -41.20 -16.28
CA GLY A 880 -11.30 -39.90 -16.81
C GLY A 880 -12.49 -38.98 -17.14
N GLY A 881 -12.32 -37.66 -17.06
CA GLY A 881 -13.39 -36.68 -17.33
C GLY A 881 -14.05 -36.81 -18.72
N GLN A 882 -13.35 -37.41 -19.69
CA GLN A 882 -13.84 -37.68 -21.04
C GLN A 882 -15.03 -38.66 -21.08
N HIS A 883 -15.18 -39.54 -20.09
CA HIS A 883 -16.28 -40.52 -20.01
C HIS A 883 -17.64 -39.88 -19.68
N LEU A 884 -17.64 -38.65 -19.15
CA LEU A 884 -18.86 -37.87 -18.89
C LEU A 884 -19.36 -37.12 -20.14
N ALA A 885 -18.49 -36.91 -21.13
CA ALA A 885 -18.81 -36.20 -22.37
C ALA A 885 -19.28 -37.13 -23.50
N ASP A 886 -19.02 -38.45 -23.41
CA ASP A 886 -19.45 -39.46 -24.40
C ASP A 886 -20.60 -40.34 -23.85
N PRO A 887 -21.84 -40.21 -24.39
CA PRO A 887 -22.98 -41.04 -24.02
C PRO A 887 -22.78 -42.55 -24.23
N ILE A 888 -21.88 -42.97 -25.12
CA ILE A 888 -21.59 -44.39 -25.37
C ILE A 888 -20.72 -44.96 -24.23
N ALA A 889 -19.64 -44.27 -23.88
CA ALA A 889 -18.79 -44.61 -22.73
C ALA A 889 -19.61 -44.66 -21.43
N TYR A 890 -20.44 -43.65 -21.17
CA TYR A 890 -21.31 -43.62 -19.98
C TYR A 890 -22.22 -44.86 -19.87
N ARG A 891 -22.88 -45.26 -20.97
CA ARG A 891 -23.77 -46.45 -20.98
C ARG A 891 -23.00 -47.76 -20.83
N ARG A 892 -21.74 -47.80 -21.26
CA ARG A 892 -20.85 -48.95 -21.11
C ARG A 892 -20.47 -49.12 -19.64
N ASP A 893 -20.04 -48.06 -18.97
CA ASP A 893 -19.63 -48.09 -17.56
C ASP A 893 -20.80 -48.43 -16.62
N ARG A 894 -22.03 -47.95 -16.92
CA ARG A 894 -23.22 -48.32 -16.15
C ARG A 894 -23.57 -49.80 -16.27
N ARG A 895 -23.36 -50.41 -17.44
CA ARG A 895 -23.53 -51.87 -17.62
C ARG A 895 -22.46 -52.65 -16.87
N LYS A 896 -21.22 -52.14 -16.84
CA LYS A 896 -20.12 -52.71 -16.03
C LYS A 896 -20.46 -52.70 -14.54
N ASP A 897 -20.95 -51.57 -14.03
CA ASP A 897 -21.39 -51.43 -12.63
C ASP A 897 -22.51 -52.42 -12.28
N GLN A 898 -23.52 -52.54 -13.15
CA GLN A 898 -24.63 -53.47 -12.96
C GLN A 898 -24.14 -54.93 -12.87
N LEU A 899 -23.28 -55.36 -13.79
CA LEU A 899 -22.74 -56.73 -13.81
C LEU A 899 -21.91 -57.03 -12.57
N LEU A 900 -21.09 -56.08 -12.12
CA LEU A 900 -20.32 -56.23 -10.87
C LEU A 900 -21.26 -56.37 -9.66
N GLN A 901 -22.34 -55.58 -9.60
CA GLN A 901 -23.33 -55.65 -8.52
C GLN A 901 -24.13 -56.95 -8.54
N GLU A 902 -24.56 -57.43 -9.70
CA GLU A 902 -25.23 -58.73 -9.89
C GLU A 902 -24.34 -59.89 -9.42
N ASN A 903 -23.03 -59.76 -9.55
CA ASN A 903 -22.04 -60.72 -9.05
C ASN A 903 -21.63 -60.48 -7.57
N GLY A 904 -22.34 -59.60 -6.87
CA GLY A 904 -22.22 -59.38 -5.43
C GLY A 904 -21.07 -58.46 -5.00
N TYR A 905 -20.50 -57.69 -5.92
CA TYR A 905 -19.50 -56.67 -5.60
C TYR A 905 -20.15 -55.33 -5.22
N PHE A 906 -19.58 -54.65 -4.22
CA PHE A 906 -19.85 -53.24 -3.98
C PHE A 906 -18.95 -52.41 -4.88
N VAL A 907 -19.53 -51.63 -5.78
CA VAL A 907 -18.76 -50.81 -6.73
C VAL A 907 -18.62 -49.40 -6.17
N LEU A 908 -17.37 -48.93 -6.06
CA LEU A 908 -17.00 -47.55 -5.79
C LEU A 908 -16.39 -46.96 -7.06
N ARG A 909 -16.96 -45.87 -7.56
CA ARG A 909 -16.50 -45.22 -8.79
C ARG A 909 -16.12 -43.78 -8.46
N PHE A 910 -14.91 -43.39 -8.83
CA PHE A 910 -14.37 -42.04 -8.58
C PHE A 910 -13.83 -41.45 -9.88
N LEU A 911 -13.84 -40.12 -10.01
CA LEU A 911 -13.10 -39.49 -11.09
C LEU A 911 -11.60 -39.57 -10.78
N ALA A 912 -10.78 -39.78 -11.81
CA ALA A 912 -9.33 -39.82 -11.68
C ALA A 912 -8.76 -38.50 -11.13
N GLU A 913 -9.43 -37.37 -11.39
CA GLU A 913 -9.08 -36.08 -10.80
C GLU A 913 -9.41 -35.99 -9.30
N ASP A 914 -10.47 -36.63 -8.83
CA ASP A 914 -10.88 -36.62 -7.42
C ASP A 914 -9.87 -37.36 -6.53
N VAL A 915 -9.24 -38.41 -7.06
CA VAL A 915 -8.16 -39.12 -6.36
C VAL A 915 -7.00 -38.17 -6.02
N GLY A 916 -6.76 -37.16 -6.87
CA GLY A 916 -5.76 -36.13 -6.61
C GLY A 916 -6.31 -34.96 -5.79
N LYS A 917 -7.46 -34.40 -6.16
CA LYS A 917 -8.01 -33.15 -5.58
C LYS A 917 -8.70 -33.35 -4.24
N GLU A 918 -9.46 -34.44 -4.11
CA GLU A 918 -10.37 -34.74 -3.00
C GLU A 918 -9.99 -36.07 -2.30
N LEU A 919 -8.68 -36.30 -2.13
CA LEU A 919 -8.14 -37.58 -1.63
C LEU A 919 -8.75 -38.01 -0.28
N ASP A 920 -9.06 -37.05 0.59
CA ASP A 920 -9.70 -37.32 1.88
C ASP A 920 -11.08 -37.99 1.71
N ALA A 921 -11.93 -37.43 0.85
CA ALA A 921 -13.26 -37.97 0.59
C ALA A 921 -13.20 -39.36 -0.04
N VAL A 922 -12.26 -39.58 -0.96
CA VAL A 922 -12.05 -40.88 -1.63
C VAL A 922 -11.63 -41.95 -0.62
N LEU A 923 -10.61 -41.68 0.20
CA LEU A 923 -10.13 -42.65 1.19
C LEU A 923 -11.19 -42.93 2.27
N ASP A 924 -11.89 -41.90 2.76
CA ASP A 924 -12.93 -42.07 3.77
C ASP A 924 -14.11 -42.89 3.25
N ALA A 925 -14.48 -42.73 1.97
CA ALA A 925 -15.52 -43.55 1.35
C ALA A 925 -15.10 -45.03 1.26
N ILE A 926 -13.86 -45.30 0.82
CA ILE A 926 -13.30 -46.65 0.72
C ILE A 926 -13.27 -47.31 2.11
N LEU A 927 -12.70 -46.64 3.10
CA LEU A 927 -12.58 -47.16 4.47
C LEU A 927 -13.96 -47.41 5.10
N ARG A 928 -14.93 -46.51 4.87
CA ARG A 928 -16.31 -46.67 5.37
C ARG A 928 -16.99 -47.90 4.78
N VAL A 929 -16.84 -48.15 3.47
CA VAL A 929 -17.41 -49.33 2.81
C VAL A 929 -16.75 -50.61 3.32
N LEU A 930 -15.42 -50.62 3.46
CA LEU A 930 -14.69 -51.77 4.01
C LEU A 930 -15.12 -52.08 5.45
N ALA A 931 -15.30 -51.06 6.28
CA ALA A 931 -15.78 -51.21 7.66
C ALA A 931 -17.20 -51.81 7.71
N ARG A 932 -18.13 -51.33 6.87
CA ARG A 932 -19.49 -51.87 6.77
C ARG A 932 -19.50 -53.31 6.27
N ARG A 933 -18.72 -53.63 5.23
CA ARG A 933 -18.63 -54.98 4.67
C ARG A 933 -18.03 -55.98 5.65
N ARG A 934 -17.07 -55.56 6.49
CA ARG A 934 -16.59 -56.36 7.64
C ARG A 934 -17.70 -56.70 8.62
N GLN A 935 -18.55 -55.73 8.98
CA GLN A 935 -19.69 -55.94 9.89
C GLN A 935 -20.79 -56.83 9.30
N SER A 936 -21.01 -56.79 7.98
CA SER A 936 -21.95 -57.68 7.29
C SER A 936 -21.42 -59.11 7.16
N ALA A 937 -20.11 -59.30 7.00
CA ALA A 937 -19.48 -60.62 6.94
C ALA A 937 -19.51 -61.36 8.29
N THR A 938 -19.47 -60.64 9.42
CA THR A 938 -19.62 -61.22 10.77
C THR A 938 -21.07 -61.47 11.20
N ARG A 939 -22.07 -61.00 10.44
CA ARG A 939 -23.51 -61.15 10.76
C ARG A 939 -24.27 -62.19 9.93
N ALA A 940 -23.59 -62.94 9.06
CA ALA A 940 -24.20 -63.97 8.25
C ALA A 940 -24.45 -65.27 9.04
N GLU A 941 -25.49 -65.31 9.87
CA GLU A 941 -26.15 -66.58 10.21
C GLU A 941 -27.01 -67.04 9.02
N PRO A 942 -27.14 -68.36 8.76
CA PRO A 942 -27.95 -68.86 7.67
C PRO A 942 -29.44 -68.55 7.94
N LEU A 943 -30.08 -67.84 7.01
CA LEU A 943 -31.52 -67.64 6.97
C LEU A 943 -32.24 -69.00 7.03
N LYS A 944 -32.80 -69.32 8.19
CA LYS A 944 -33.76 -70.43 8.33
C LYS A 944 -35.01 -70.07 7.54
N PHE A 945 -35.26 -70.82 6.46
CA PHE A 945 -36.54 -70.82 5.78
C PHE A 945 -37.62 -71.29 6.77
N VAL A 946 -38.52 -70.38 7.15
CA VAL A 946 -39.80 -70.77 7.75
C VAL A 946 -40.70 -71.22 6.61
N ARG A 947 -40.92 -72.55 6.53
CA ARG A 947 -42.01 -73.11 5.72
C ARG A 947 -43.34 -72.62 6.32
N GLN A 948 -44.16 -71.99 5.49
CA GLN A 948 -45.59 -71.85 5.78
C GLN A 948 -46.24 -73.23 5.85
N GLY A 949 -47.04 -73.45 6.88
CA GLY A 949 -47.93 -74.60 7.00
C GLY A 949 -48.81 -74.45 8.24
N GLY A 950 -50.14 -74.38 8.02
CA GLY A 950 -51.18 -74.40 9.05
C GLY A 950 -51.95 -73.11 9.15
#